data_AF-A0A841VE92-F1
#
_entry.id   AF-A0A841VE92-F1
#
_cell.length_a   1.000
_cell.length_b   1.000
_cell.length_c   1.000
_cell.angle_alpha   90.00
_cell.angle_beta   90.00
_cell.angle_gamma   90.00
#
_symmetry.space_group_name_H-M   'P 1'
#
loop_
_entity.id
_entity.type
_entity.pdbx_description
1 polymer ?
#
loop_
_entity_poly.entity_id
_entity_poly.type
_entity_poly.pdbx_seq_one_letter_code
_entity_poly.pdbx_strand_id
1 'polypeptide(L)'
;EINKELNSLLGEPINIGEVDGFDRYEQLSAELNQKVADEGSRLELNQIPENSEYKKALQALPNRPRELNQENSQVPIIPAKAVPENNITNIQSNTNATVAGISQVYKNAVDIQVSTNTKLKADNQAILLPNSRQADQTKAIEILGKVSEEKVEQLRSHLEIHLKPVLENDKSNYALLRQVAWVGAKWDLKDKDFKPGIQDDRLMELVKQVYPDADIVLVTYSENPGAGINYHRDDSYAATEARSINIGNSDWGYRAAKERMAWTREENQDAQYQEFKLESGTVTRFNCKNEHAALNTEAGRWSINIWSIKNDLGRQNSVRQKFENFLASNQPPRAIVQSNSDLSIKTNEWTPGGEIKVERSYTSLREVTRNIPSHPSNQPTVEEIIAIGNSTAARAANPQIPDNPTISGKSVPMVYSLHLHGEPSKVPADTTIDAMRGYGRIHTTRGVDYHKTYGVKEGDIAIAQGKNGEQVAFRVGKQYKITPEMIRDPSYQQAWAKWEKHSPKELTQTQASKSQVYGLFMEPLGDYVNGKIVPFPAIQKQTVTPINISPDSKDGLGVALSLATALAKEQGKLQNDYQVSVNNNPEAPAGQYGVENHVQKPEGVAYASAEHAFNHRKQLHPSADEYKLMVEVLQAKLEQHPRLTEAIAKRGGTEWLENCTNITNAQDKQWEGKGKESAFIQALSEAYTNVVEKSQQTTVQTQQEKSEQTDRPLTNPLSQLEPINAAVAEHMKKDIAMAQIATQFIGKSAASPKTPSSTRNYEQAWGERANTGNYSKDDIIMVSGSGPWRGVTSEQIAQIFENHYKPLLNKAIEAKSSFIVANAQGSDQLVQNYLQEKGYKVEQTSQGYAVFNSVENTKISTNTISSNTQVLHNSFIAKDKSIFPPQQSQQPNIDQALASPSQPRMQQVGAMDSIIERMKANTMQNLQDWYVAAEKLGKSETYLNRIQEVTDLYIKENISLENAFKAMEQDIKELEKINEMTSLAQSLVKIIGQEDINGIMSVQTEKYQIATKAQDKIYLVKDKNDNILLYVKEGKTQVSNISDETLQDFQLMNSRINNALKDVKKDLVER
;
A
#
# COMPACT_ATOMS: atom_id res chain seq x y z
N GLU A 1 -15.71 -45.80 5.43
CA GLU A 1 -15.08 -46.06 4.11
C GLU A 1 -14.45 -44.84 3.46
N ILE A 2 -15.11 -43.67 3.45
CA ILE A 2 -14.73 -42.41 2.78
C ILE A 2 -13.21 -42.16 2.60
N ASN A 3 -12.40 -42.08 3.67
CA ASN A 3 -10.94 -41.86 3.56
C ASN A 3 -10.19 -42.93 2.75
N LYS A 4 -10.74 -44.15 2.66
CA LYS A 4 -10.20 -45.28 1.89
C LYS A 4 -10.57 -45.19 0.41
N GLU A 5 -11.72 -44.60 0.07
CA GLU A 5 -12.11 -44.29 -1.30
C GLU A 5 -11.39 -43.05 -1.85
N LEU A 6 -11.24 -42.00 -1.04
CA LEU A 6 -10.46 -40.79 -1.39
C LEU A 6 -8.99 -41.14 -1.69
N ASN A 7 -8.35 -41.93 -0.83
CA ASN A 7 -6.97 -42.39 -1.08
C ASN A 7 -6.88 -43.35 -2.28
N SER A 8 -7.96 -44.02 -2.66
CA SER A 8 -8.01 -44.83 -3.90
C SER A 8 -8.20 -43.98 -5.16
N LEU A 9 -8.73 -42.76 -5.04
CA LEU A 9 -8.91 -41.83 -6.16
C LEU A 9 -7.59 -41.11 -6.49
N LEU A 10 -6.85 -40.67 -5.47
CA LEU A 10 -5.74 -39.71 -5.62
C LEU A 10 -4.43 -40.31 -6.19
N GLY A 11 -4.19 -41.61 -6.08
CA GLY A 11 -3.17 -42.33 -6.85
C GLY A 11 -1.70 -41.90 -6.68
N GLU A 12 -0.89 -42.23 -7.69
CA GLU A 12 0.55 -41.88 -7.81
C GLU A 12 0.74 -40.43 -8.36
N PRO A 13 1.91 -39.80 -8.15
CA PRO A 13 2.18 -38.43 -8.62
C PRO A 13 2.05 -38.26 -10.14
N ILE A 14 1.40 -37.17 -10.57
CA ILE A 14 1.06 -36.91 -11.97
C ILE A 14 2.08 -35.95 -12.61
N ASN A 15 2.73 -36.35 -13.70
CA ASN A 15 3.67 -35.51 -14.45
C ASN A 15 2.94 -34.61 -15.47
N ILE A 16 2.65 -33.36 -15.09
CA ILE A 16 1.97 -32.37 -15.94
C ILE A 16 2.79 -31.91 -17.18
N GLY A 17 4.02 -32.39 -17.36
CA GLY A 17 4.83 -32.13 -18.57
C GLY A 17 4.47 -33.04 -19.76
N GLU A 18 3.68 -34.09 -19.53
CA GLU A 18 3.18 -35.01 -20.56
C GLU A 18 1.70 -34.73 -20.84
N VAL A 19 1.25 -34.94 -22.09
CA VAL A 19 -0.12 -34.64 -22.54
C VAL A 19 -1.17 -35.32 -21.63
N ASP A 20 -1.04 -36.64 -21.46
CA ASP A 20 -1.91 -37.46 -20.61
C ASP A 20 -1.86 -37.04 -19.11
N GLY A 21 -0.79 -36.37 -18.68
CA GLY A 21 -0.57 -35.98 -17.29
C GLY A 21 -1.30 -34.71 -16.88
N PHE A 22 -1.34 -33.69 -17.75
CA PHE A 22 -2.15 -32.49 -17.47
C PHE A 22 -3.65 -32.83 -17.44
N ASP A 23 -4.08 -33.63 -18.40
CA ASP A 23 -5.47 -34.07 -18.55
C ASP A 23 -5.95 -34.96 -17.37
N ARG A 24 -5.12 -35.91 -16.92
CA ARG A 24 -5.45 -36.77 -15.77
C ARG A 24 -5.57 -36.01 -14.45
N TYR A 25 -4.83 -34.89 -14.31
CA TYR A 25 -4.95 -33.99 -13.16
C TYR A 25 -6.29 -33.24 -13.15
N GLU A 26 -6.71 -32.68 -14.30
CA GLU A 26 -8.01 -32.02 -14.45
C GLU A 26 -9.17 -32.99 -14.15
N GLN A 27 -9.11 -34.21 -14.69
CA GLN A 27 -10.14 -35.24 -14.48
C GLN A 27 -10.32 -35.60 -13.00
N LEU A 28 -9.23 -35.87 -12.28
CA LEU A 28 -9.27 -36.19 -10.86
C LEU A 28 -9.72 -35.00 -10.00
N SER A 29 -9.36 -33.77 -10.39
CA SER A 29 -9.83 -32.57 -9.68
C SER A 29 -11.33 -32.34 -9.87
N ALA A 30 -11.88 -32.59 -11.06
CA ALA A 30 -13.30 -32.47 -11.33
C ALA A 30 -14.11 -33.56 -10.61
N GLU A 31 -13.65 -34.81 -10.64
CA GLU A 31 -14.30 -35.95 -9.98
C GLU A 31 -14.28 -35.81 -8.44
N LEU A 32 -13.19 -35.26 -7.89
CA LEU A 32 -13.10 -34.90 -6.46
C LEU A 32 -14.09 -33.79 -6.09
N ASN A 33 -14.15 -32.71 -6.87
CA ASN A 33 -15.05 -31.59 -6.61
C ASN A 33 -16.53 -32.00 -6.72
N GLN A 34 -16.88 -32.85 -7.70
CA GLN A 34 -18.25 -33.38 -7.84
C GLN A 34 -18.61 -34.28 -6.66
N LYS A 35 -17.72 -35.18 -6.21
CA LYS A 35 -17.96 -36.01 -5.01
C LYS A 35 -18.19 -35.17 -3.75
N VAL A 36 -17.40 -34.11 -3.56
CA VAL A 36 -17.56 -33.19 -2.43
C VAL A 36 -18.91 -32.45 -2.49
N ALA A 37 -19.38 -32.07 -3.68
CA ALA A 37 -20.70 -31.45 -3.88
C ALA A 37 -21.86 -32.44 -3.64
N ASP A 38 -21.73 -33.68 -4.14
CA ASP A 38 -22.74 -34.73 -4.01
C ASP A 38 -22.88 -35.20 -2.55
N GLU A 39 -21.77 -35.31 -1.79
CA GLU A 39 -21.82 -35.62 -0.35
C GLU A 39 -22.39 -34.47 0.48
N GLY A 40 -22.12 -33.21 0.10
CA GLY A 40 -22.71 -32.03 0.75
C GLY A 40 -24.25 -32.05 0.73
N SER A 41 -24.85 -32.57 -0.34
CA SER A 41 -26.31 -32.70 -0.49
C SER A 41 -26.91 -33.91 0.25
N ARG A 42 -26.10 -34.78 0.89
CA ARG A 42 -26.58 -35.95 1.66
C ARG A 42 -26.65 -35.72 3.17
N LEU A 43 -26.29 -34.53 3.65
CA LEU A 43 -26.35 -34.16 5.08
C LEU A 43 -27.68 -33.54 5.53
N GLU A 44 -28.56 -33.15 4.61
CA GLU A 44 -29.95 -32.78 4.94
C GLU A 44 -30.91 -33.96 4.73
N LEU A 45 -30.97 -34.89 5.70
CA LEU A 45 -32.20 -35.62 6.09
C LEU A 45 -31.90 -36.65 7.20
N ASN A 46 -32.25 -36.31 8.44
CA ASN A 46 -32.61 -37.31 9.47
C ASN A 46 -33.52 -36.68 10.53
N GLN A 47 -34.82 -36.67 10.26
CA GLN A 47 -35.85 -36.45 11.29
C GLN A 47 -36.18 -37.80 11.94
N ILE A 48 -35.88 -37.97 13.24
CA ILE A 48 -36.55 -38.97 14.09
C ILE A 48 -36.92 -38.28 15.43
N PRO A 49 -38.12 -38.51 16.01
CA PRO A 49 -38.69 -37.59 16.99
C PRO A 49 -38.69 -38.14 18.42
N GLU A 50 -37.68 -37.78 19.24
CA GLU A 50 -37.79 -37.83 20.70
C GLU A 50 -37.21 -36.57 21.37
N ASN A 51 -37.88 -36.06 22.40
CA ASN A 51 -37.39 -34.91 23.16
C ASN A 51 -36.18 -35.33 24.02
N SER A 52 -35.05 -34.64 23.85
CA SER A 52 -33.83 -34.89 24.62
C SER A 52 -34.03 -34.75 26.13
N GLU A 53 -33.23 -35.48 26.92
CA GLU A 53 -33.33 -35.49 28.39
C GLU A 53 -33.15 -34.10 29.01
N TYR A 54 -32.39 -33.22 28.37
CA TYR A 54 -32.24 -31.81 28.73
C TYR A 54 -33.60 -31.08 28.88
N LYS A 55 -34.55 -31.39 27.99
CA LYS A 55 -35.90 -30.81 28.00
C LYS A 55 -36.79 -31.41 29.09
N LYS A 56 -36.50 -32.65 29.51
CA LYS A 56 -37.14 -33.32 30.67
C LYS A 56 -36.58 -32.77 32.00
N ALA A 57 -35.29 -32.48 32.07
CA ALA A 57 -34.64 -31.88 33.24
C ALA A 57 -35.15 -30.46 33.55
N LEU A 58 -35.37 -29.64 32.53
CA LEU A 58 -35.96 -28.29 32.67
C LEU A 58 -37.39 -28.28 33.22
N GLN A 59 -38.13 -29.39 33.14
CA GLN A 59 -39.47 -29.54 33.72
C GLN A 59 -39.46 -30.03 35.18
N ALA A 60 -38.29 -30.39 35.72
CA ALA A 60 -38.16 -31.11 36.98
C ALA A 60 -37.68 -30.25 38.18
N LEU A 61 -37.46 -28.94 38.01
CA LEU A 61 -36.97 -28.06 39.10
C LEU A 61 -38.11 -27.22 39.73
N PRO A 62 -38.49 -27.47 40.99
CA PRO A 62 -39.59 -26.79 41.64
C PRO A 62 -39.13 -25.53 42.40
N ASN A 63 -39.57 -24.35 41.94
CA ASN A 63 -40.06 -23.25 42.78
C ASN A 63 -40.35 -22.00 41.92
N ARG A 64 -41.62 -21.78 41.58
CA ARG A 64 -42.09 -20.55 40.94
C ARG A 64 -43.52 -20.20 41.40
N PRO A 65 -43.70 -19.17 42.24
CA PRO A 65 -45.00 -18.55 42.44
C PRO A 65 -45.29 -17.51 41.34
N ARG A 66 -46.52 -17.08 41.05
CA ARG A 66 -47.82 -17.77 40.91
C ARG A 66 -48.88 -16.73 40.47
N GLU A 67 -48.81 -16.29 39.22
CA GLU A 67 -49.88 -15.59 38.48
C GLU A 67 -49.74 -16.14 37.04
N LEU A 68 -50.62 -16.93 36.40
CA LEU A 68 -52.09 -17.13 36.46
C LEU A 68 -52.85 -15.80 36.31
N ASN A 69 -53.62 -15.50 35.25
CA ASN A 69 -54.01 -16.20 34.01
C ASN A 69 -54.25 -15.11 32.93
N GLN A 70 -54.26 -15.35 31.62
CA GLN A 70 -55.39 -15.94 30.88
C GLN A 70 -55.01 -16.32 29.44
N GLU A 71 -55.81 -17.21 28.84
CA GLU A 71 -55.56 -17.90 27.57
C GLU A 71 -56.24 -17.25 26.35
N ASN A 72 -55.70 -17.55 25.16
CA ASN A 72 -56.38 -17.91 23.89
C ASN A 72 -57.71 -17.26 23.46
N SER A 73 -57.76 -16.79 22.20
CA SER A 73 -58.55 -17.45 21.11
C SER A 73 -58.32 -16.83 19.70
N GLN A 74 -58.55 -17.62 18.64
CA GLN A 74 -58.39 -17.29 17.21
C GLN A 74 -59.73 -17.05 16.45
N VAL A 75 -59.62 -16.71 15.13
CA VAL A 75 -60.61 -16.82 13.98
C VAL A 75 -61.56 -15.59 13.78
N PRO A 76 -62.01 -15.14 12.56
CA PRO A 76 -61.71 -15.52 11.14
C PRO A 76 -61.33 -14.38 10.11
N ILE A 77 -60.31 -14.62 9.27
CA ILE A 77 -60.37 -14.84 7.79
C ILE A 77 -61.28 -13.96 6.84
N ILE A 78 -60.62 -13.16 5.95
CA ILE A 78 -60.85 -12.92 4.46
C ILE A 78 -62.13 -12.14 3.98
N PRO A 79 -62.24 -11.47 2.78
CA PRO A 79 -61.30 -11.11 1.67
C PRO A 79 -61.20 -9.59 1.29
N ALA A 80 -60.39 -9.27 0.26
CA ALA A 80 -60.10 -7.95 -0.30
C ALA A 80 -61.06 -7.41 -1.40
N LYS A 81 -61.01 -6.08 -1.64
CA LYS A 81 -61.26 -5.28 -2.88
C LYS A 81 -61.12 -3.79 -2.53
N ALA A 82 -60.87 -2.80 -3.39
CA ALA A 82 -60.19 -2.63 -4.68
C ALA A 82 -60.23 -1.10 -4.98
N VAL A 83 -59.10 -0.54 -5.40
CA VAL A 83 -58.85 0.68 -6.22
C VAL A 83 -60.11 1.28 -6.91
N PRO A 84 -60.37 2.63 -6.89
CA PRO A 84 -59.75 3.51 -7.90
C PRO A 84 -59.48 5.00 -7.58
N GLU A 85 -58.79 5.59 -8.56
CA GLU A 85 -58.31 6.96 -8.78
C GLU A 85 -59.44 8.02 -8.96
N ASN A 86 -59.17 9.32 -8.73
CA ASN A 86 -58.94 10.32 -9.82
C ASN A 86 -59.04 11.82 -9.42
N ASN A 87 -58.34 12.66 -10.21
CA ASN A 87 -58.59 14.08 -10.59
C ASN A 87 -58.60 15.19 -9.51
N ILE A 88 -57.71 16.19 -9.54
CA ILE A 88 -57.60 17.38 -10.44
C ILE A 88 -58.80 18.35 -10.31
N THR A 89 -58.58 19.58 -9.82
CA THR A 89 -58.86 20.88 -10.51
C THR A 89 -58.71 22.14 -9.61
N ASN A 90 -58.23 23.26 -10.21
CA ASN A 90 -58.72 24.66 -10.03
C ASN A 90 -58.49 25.44 -8.69
N ILE A 91 -58.42 26.79 -8.61
CA ILE A 91 -58.46 27.89 -9.61
C ILE A 91 -57.86 29.23 -9.05
N GLN A 92 -57.35 30.08 -9.94
CA GLN A 92 -57.24 31.57 -9.97
C GLN A 92 -57.11 32.42 -8.67
N SER A 93 -56.09 33.27 -8.54
CA SER A 93 -55.93 34.66 -9.06
C SER A 93 -56.62 35.78 -8.26
N ASN A 94 -55.84 36.78 -7.84
CA ASN A 94 -56.26 38.19 -7.80
C ASN A 94 -55.03 39.13 -7.81
N THR A 95 -55.12 40.25 -8.52
CA THR A 95 -54.03 41.22 -8.76
C THR A 95 -54.38 42.63 -8.27
N ASN A 96 -53.38 43.55 -8.36
CA ASN A 96 -53.41 45.00 -8.11
C ASN A 96 -53.05 45.37 -6.65
N ALA A 97 -52.19 46.35 -6.35
CA ALA A 97 -51.37 47.31 -7.12
C ALA A 97 -49.97 47.44 -6.44
N THR A 98 -48.95 48.24 -6.82
CA THR A 98 -48.88 49.48 -7.62
C THR A 98 -47.46 49.65 -8.21
N VAL A 99 -47.30 50.36 -9.32
CA VAL A 99 -46.01 50.55 -10.01
C VAL A 99 -45.19 51.70 -9.40
N ALA A 100 -44.03 51.37 -8.81
CA ALA A 100 -42.97 52.35 -8.48
C ALA A 100 -41.52 51.79 -8.55
N GLY A 101 -41.32 50.46 -8.58
CA GLY A 101 -39.98 49.85 -8.49
C GLY A 101 -39.27 49.48 -9.81
N ILE A 102 -39.98 49.48 -10.95
CA ILE A 102 -39.53 48.75 -12.15
C ILE A 102 -38.38 49.46 -12.90
N SER A 103 -38.25 50.79 -12.78
CA SER A 103 -37.20 51.55 -13.48
C SER A 103 -35.81 51.45 -12.82
N GLN A 104 -35.74 51.12 -11.53
CA GLN A 104 -34.48 50.93 -10.81
C GLN A 104 -33.86 49.56 -11.11
N VAL A 105 -34.70 48.52 -11.27
CA VAL A 105 -34.26 47.13 -11.49
C VAL A 105 -33.59 46.97 -12.86
N TYR A 106 -34.11 47.61 -13.91
CA TYR A 106 -33.51 47.50 -15.25
C TYR A 106 -32.18 48.22 -15.41
N LYS A 107 -31.92 49.33 -14.69
CA LYS A 107 -30.59 49.94 -14.67
C LYS A 107 -29.59 49.09 -13.90
N ASN A 108 -29.98 48.64 -12.69
CA ASN A 108 -29.12 47.78 -11.88
C ASN A 108 -28.79 46.45 -12.60
N ALA A 109 -29.73 45.85 -13.34
CA ALA A 109 -29.46 44.63 -14.11
C ALA A 109 -28.44 44.85 -15.25
N VAL A 110 -28.50 45.99 -15.94
CA VAL A 110 -27.55 46.34 -17.00
C VAL A 110 -26.18 46.70 -16.43
N ASP A 111 -26.11 47.48 -15.34
CA ASP A 111 -24.84 47.81 -14.68
C ASP A 111 -24.18 46.58 -14.03
N ILE A 112 -24.97 45.63 -13.51
CA ILE A 112 -24.48 44.32 -13.03
C ILE A 112 -23.99 43.45 -14.20
N GLN A 113 -24.69 43.41 -15.34
CA GLN A 113 -24.20 42.69 -16.53
C GLN A 113 -22.95 43.34 -17.15
N VAL A 114 -22.82 44.67 -17.14
CA VAL A 114 -21.62 45.35 -17.66
C VAL A 114 -20.45 45.16 -16.70
N SER A 115 -20.65 45.28 -15.39
CA SER A 115 -19.58 45.03 -14.40
C SER A 115 -19.15 43.57 -14.32
N THR A 116 -20.07 42.60 -14.41
CA THR A 116 -19.71 41.17 -14.48
C THR A 116 -19.00 40.82 -15.78
N ASN A 117 -19.44 41.33 -16.94
CA ASN A 117 -18.72 41.11 -18.21
C ASN A 117 -17.35 41.80 -18.25
N THR A 118 -17.19 42.95 -17.59
CA THR A 118 -15.89 43.64 -17.47
C THR A 118 -14.97 42.90 -16.52
N LYS A 119 -15.50 42.36 -15.41
CA LYS A 119 -14.75 41.51 -14.48
C LYS A 119 -14.34 40.18 -15.12
N LEU A 120 -15.25 39.46 -15.79
CA LEU A 120 -14.95 38.25 -16.57
C LEU A 120 -13.94 38.48 -17.71
N LYS A 121 -13.86 39.70 -18.26
CA LYS A 121 -12.81 40.11 -19.21
C LYS A 121 -11.47 40.46 -18.58
N ALA A 122 -11.44 40.90 -17.32
CA ALA A 122 -10.20 41.17 -16.59
C ALA A 122 -9.61 39.88 -15.98
N ASP A 123 -10.48 39.02 -15.47
CA ASP A 123 -10.13 37.73 -14.85
C ASP A 123 -9.50 36.76 -15.88
N ASN A 124 -9.92 36.82 -17.16
CA ASN A 124 -9.39 36.01 -18.27
C ASN A 124 -8.22 36.63 -19.06
N GLN A 125 -7.68 37.78 -18.66
CA GLN A 125 -6.47 38.34 -19.32
C GLN A 125 -5.22 37.61 -18.85
N ALA A 126 -4.28 37.37 -19.76
CA ALA A 126 -2.95 36.85 -19.41
C ALA A 126 -2.18 37.87 -18.56
N ILE A 127 -1.49 37.39 -17.54
CA ILE A 127 -0.66 38.24 -16.69
C ILE A 127 0.55 38.79 -17.48
N LEU A 128 0.98 39.99 -17.11
CA LEU A 128 2.21 40.60 -17.61
C LEU A 128 3.03 41.06 -16.40
N LEU A 129 4.06 40.29 -16.05
CA LEU A 129 4.97 40.66 -14.97
C LEU A 129 5.92 41.77 -15.45
N PRO A 130 6.32 42.72 -14.58
CA PRO A 130 7.13 43.87 -14.98
C PRO A 130 8.46 43.44 -15.61
N ASN A 131 8.96 44.21 -16.57
CA ASN A 131 10.31 44.00 -17.13
C ASN A 131 11.41 44.42 -16.12
N SER A 132 12.68 44.10 -16.42
CA SER A 132 13.81 44.37 -15.51
C SER A 132 14.07 45.85 -15.20
N ARG A 133 13.51 46.78 -15.99
CA ARG A 133 13.59 48.23 -15.74
C ARG A 133 12.46 48.75 -14.86
N GLN A 134 11.35 48.03 -14.78
CA GLN A 134 10.14 48.39 -14.01
C GLN A 134 10.11 47.71 -12.63
N ALA A 135 10.75 46.56 -12.50
CA ALA A 135 10.75 45.78 -11.27
C ALA A 135 11.73 46.34 -10.22
N ASP A 136 11.45 46.11 -8.93
CA ASP A 136 12.23 46.62 -7.81
C ASP A 136 13.70 46.15 -7.89
N GLN A 137 14.65 47.08 -7.84
CA GLN A 137 16.08 46.77 -7.88
C GLN A 137 16.73 46.74 -6.50
N THR A 138 16.01 47.10 -5.43
CA THR A 138 16.54 47.18 -4.07
C THR A 138 16.72 45.82 -3.41
N LYS A 139 15.91 44.82 -3.80
CA LYS A 139 15.99 43.44 -3.29
C LYS A 139 16.89 42.57 -4.15
N ALA A 140 17.62 41.65 -3.52
CA ALA A 140 18.34 40.58 -4.21
C ALA A 140 17.44 39.45 -4.71
N ILE A 141 16.22 39.33 -4.16
CA ILE A 141 15.37 38.13 -4.24
C ILE A 141 13.94 38.47 -3.82
N GLU A 142 12.94 37.95 -4.53
CA GLU A 142 11.52 38.08 -4.18
C GLU A 142 10.65 36.99 -4.81
N ILE A 143 9.56 36.65 -4.14
CA ILE A 143 8.46 35.86 -4.72
C ILE A 143 7.54 36.84 -5.45
N LEU A 144 7.38 36.67 -6.76
CA LEU A 144 6.47 37.50 -7.56
C LEU A 144 5.02 37.07 -7.38
N GLY A 145 4.78 35.78 -7.19
CA GLY A 145 3.45 35.20 -6.98
C GLY A 145 3.43 33.68 -7.01
N LYS A 146 2.22 33.13 -7.00
CA LYS A 146 1.93 31.70 -7.08
C LYS A 146 0.90 31.46 -8.17
N VAL A 147 1.20 30.53 -9.07
CA VAL A 147 0.31 30.01 -10.11
C VAL A 147 -0.68 29.03 -9.48
N SER A 148 -1.94 29.01 -9.94
CA SER A 148 -2.97 28.09 -9.46
C SER A 148 -2.60 26.62 -9.67
N GLU A 149 -3.07 25.75 -8.78
CA GLU A 149 -2.76 24.30 -8.82
C GLU A 149 -3.20 23.66 -10.15
N GLU A 150 -4.36 24.06 -10.69
CA GLU A 150 -4.85 23.61 -12.00
C GLU A 150 -3.90 24.01 -13.14
N LYS A 151 -3.44 25.28 -13.15
CA LYS A 151 -2.50 25.74 -14.18
C LYS A 151 -1.13 25.07 -14.01
N VAL A 152 -0.67 24.86 -12.77
CA VAL A 152 0.56 24.09 -12.48
C VAL A 152 0.49 22.69 -13.07
N GLU A 153 -0.65 22.01 -12.97
CA GLU A 153 -0.81 20.67 -13.56
C GLU A 153 -0.86 20.71 -15.08
N GLN A 154 -1.49 21.73 -15.69
CA GLN A 154 -1.42 21.94 -17.15
C GLN A 154 0.03 22.15 -17.62
N LEU A 155 0.85 22.92 -16.87
CA LEU A 155 2.28 23.09 -17.17
C LEU A 155 3.04 21.77 -16.99
N ARG A 156 2.82 21.04 -15.89
CA ARG A 156 3.44 19.73 -15.63
C ARG A 156 3.13 18.75 -16.76
N SER A 157 1.85 18.61 -17.14
CA SER A 157 1.40 17.75 -18.23
C SER A 157 2.08 18.08 -19.56
N HIS A 158 2.22 19.36 -19.91
CA HIS A 158 2.95 19.77 -21.12
C HIS A 158 4.44 19.37 -21.07
N LEU A 159 5.10 19.57 -19.92
CA LEU A 159 6.51 19.17 -19.74
C LEU A 159 6.71 17.65 -19.78
N GLU A 160 5.83 16.90 -19.11
CA GLU A 160 5.83 15.43 -19.08
C GLU A 160 5.63 14.83 -20.47
N ILE A 161 4.65 15.32 -21.24
CA ILE A 161 4.32 14.79 -22.58
C ILE A 161 5.40 15.19 -23.61
N HIS A 162 5.86 16.44 -23.60
CA HIS A 162 6.65 16.99 -24.72
C HIS A 162 8.14 17.16 -24.44
N LEU A 163 8.55 17.47 -23.19
CA LEU A 163 9.94 17.76 -22.86
C LEU A 163 10.67 16.57 -22.22
N LYS A 164 9.97 15.74 -21.44
CA LYS A 164 10.55 14.56 -20.79
C LYS A 164 11.25 13.59 -21.74
N PRO A 165 10.72 13.27 -22.94
CA PRO A 165 11.38 12.37 -23.89
C PRO A 165 12.71 12.90 -24.47
N VAL A 166 12.99 14.20 -24.33
CA VAL A 166 14.17 14.86 -24.91
C VAL A 166 15.14 15.42 -23.86
N LEU A 167 14.92 15.13 -22.58
CA LEU A 167 15.83 15.46 -21.48
C LEU A 167 17.24 14.88 -21.69
N GLU A 168 18.24 15.59 -21.19
CA GLU A 168 19.61 15.09 -21.03
C GLU A 168 19.95 15.06 -19.53
N ASN A 169 20.85 14.17 -19.09
CA ASN A 169 21.41 14.27 -17.75
C ASN A 169 22.19 15.58 -17.59
N ASP A 170 22.02 16.26 -16.46
CA ASP A 170 22.77 17.47 -16.15
C ASP A 170 24.26 17.15 -16.02
N LYS A 171 25.09 17.88 -16.75
CA LYS A 171 26.55 17.71 -16.76
C LYS A 171 27.25 18.53 -15.68
N SER A 172 26.48 19.26 -14.88
CA SER A 172 27.00 20.11 -13.82
C SER A 172 27.39 19.28 -12.59
N ASN A 173 28.64 19.42 -12.11
CA ASN A 173 29.17 18.69 -10.96
C ASN A 173 28.34 18.85 -9.66
N TYR A 174 27.49 19.88 -9.59
CA TYR A 174 26.64 20.22 -8.45
C TYR A 174 25.17 19.76 -8.60
N ALA A 175 24.80 19.06 -9.68
CA ALA A 175 23.43 18.67 -10.01
C ALA A 175 23.29 17.15 -10.30
N LEU A 176 23.86 16.31 -9.43
CA LEU A 176 23.86 14.86 -9.59
C LEU A 176 22.42 14.30 -9.67
N LEU A 177 22.16 13.43 -10.65
CA LEU A 177 20.84 12.85 -10.96
C LEU A 177 19.75 13.84 -11.43
N ARG A 178 20.05 15.13 -11.58
CA ARG A 178 19.14 16.09 -12.23
C ARG A 178 19.17 15.89 -13.74
N GLN A 179 18.02 16.07 -14.39
CA GLN A 179 17.87 16.07 -15.84
C GLN A 179 17.47 17.47 -16.35
N VAL A 180 17.82 17.78 -17.60
CA VAL A 180 17.68 19.14 -18.16
C VAL A 180 17.29 19.15 -19.64
N ALA A 181 16.53 20.18 -20.03
CA ALA A 181 16.21 20.53 -21.41
C ALA A 181 16.34 22.06 -21.61
N TRP A 182 17.17 22.46 -22.57
CA TRP A 182 17.28 23.87 -22.99
C TRP A 182 16.26 24.17 -24.08
N VAL A 183 15.50 25.26 -23.92
CA VAL A 183 14.48 25.70 -24.88
C VAL A 183 14.92 27.02 -25.51
N GLY A 184 14.80 27.11 -26.84
CA GLY A 184 15.44 28.15 -27.65
C GLY A 184 16.92 27.86 -27.87
N ALA A 185 17.80 28.55 -27.13
CA ALA A 185 19.25 28.35 -27.23
C ALA A 185 19.83 27.65 -25.98
N LYS A 186 20.81 26.78 -26.20
CA LYS A 186 21.58 26.07 -25.17
C LYS A 186 22.94 26.73 -25.01
N TRP A 187 23.29 27.16 -23.80
CA TRP A 187 24.66 27.58 -23.49
C TRP A 187 25.57 26.37 -23.26
N ASP A 188 26.66 26.26 -24.01
CA ASP A 188 27.69 25.25 -23.75
C ASP A 188 28.69 25.74 -22.71
N LEU A 189 28.68 25.11 -21.53
CA LEU A 189 29.54 25.46 -20.41
C LEU A 189 31.04 25.26 -20.68
N LYS A 190 31.42 24.41 -21.65
CA LYS A 190 32.82 24.13 -22.00
C LYS A 190 33.31 25.07 -23.10
N ASP A 191 32.56 25.14 -24.20
CA ASP A 191 32.96 25.93 -25.38
C ASP A 191 32.65 27.42 -25.20
N LYS A 192 31.82 27.78 -24.20
CA LYS A 192 31.34 29.14 -23.89
C LYS A 192 30.66 29.79 -25.10
N ASP A 193 29.79 29.04 -25.75
CA ASP A 193 29.06 29.46 -26.95
C ASP A 193 27.65 28.85 -26.99
N PHE A 194 26.81 29.33 -27.90
CA PHE A 194 25.42 28.87 -28.04
C PHE A 194 25.27 27.74 -29.06
N LYS A 195 24.43 26.77 -28.72
CA LYS A 195 24.05 25.62 -29.53
C LYS A 195 22.51 25.53 -29.62
N PRO A 196 21.94 24.86 -30.63
CA PRO A 196 20.50 24.69 -30.73
C PRO A 196 19.89 23.97 -29.51
N GLY A 197 18.87 24.58 -28.91
CA GLY A 197 17.98 23.95 -27.94
C GLY A 197 16.80 23.28 -28.61
N ILE A 198 15.78 22.95 -27.82
CA ILE A 198 14.46 22.49 -28.28
C ILE A 198 13.63 23.72 -28.66
N GLN A 199 12.88 23.64 -29.76
CA GLN A 199 11.87 24.65 -30.09
C GLN A 199 10.55 24.27 -29.41
N ASP A 200 10.02 25.17 -28.58
CA ASP A 200 8.69 25.08 -27.97
C ASP A 200 8.13 26.50 -27.85
N ASP A 201 7.32 26.87 -28.84
CA ASP A 201 6.83 28.23 -28.99
C ASP A 201 5.79 28.57 -27.89
N ARG A 202 5.02 27.58 -27.41
CA ARG A 202 4.02 27.75 -26.33
C ARG A 202 4.69 28.00 -24.98
N LEU A 203 5.74 27.25 -24.68
CA LEU A 203 6.52 27.48 -23.46
C LEU A 203 7.24 28.84 -23.52
N MET A 204 7.68 29.27 -24.70
CA MET A 204 8.28 30.59 -24.88
C MET A 204 7.26 31.74 -24.73
N GLU A 205 6.02 31.57 -25.21
CA GLU A 205 4.91 32.52 -24.99
C GLU A 205 4.62 32.73 -23.49
N LEU A 206 4.56 31.65 -22.70
CA LEU A 206 4.46 31.71 -21.23
C LEU A 206 5.67 32.40 -20.60
N VAL A 207 6.88 32.01 -21.01
CA VAL A 207 8.13 32.58 -20.48
C VAL A 207 8.17 34.09 -20.68
N LYS A 208 7.65 34.62 -21.80
CA LYS A 208 7.55 36.05 -22.06
C LYS A 208 6.52 36.79 -21.21
N GLN A 209 5.48 36.11 -20.70
CA GLN A 209 4.56 36.68 -19.68
C GLN A 209 5.25 36.82 -18.32
N VAL A 210 6.06 35.82 -17.94
CA VAL A 210 6.77 35.78 -16.66
C VAL A 210 8.03 36.66 -16.65
N TYR A 211 8.77 36.72 -17.75
CA TYR A 211 9.93 37.61 -17.92
C TYR A 211 10.01 38.13 -19.37
N PRO A 212 9.49 39.34 -19.66
CA PRO A 212 9.47 39.90 -21.02
C PRO A 212 10.85 39.99 -21.70
N ASP A 213 11.90 40.26 -20.92
CA ASP A 213 13.27 40.38 -21.43
C ASP A 213 13.98 39.03 -21.63
N ALA A 214 13.34 37.88 -21.35
CA ALA A 214 13.99 36.57 -21.42
C ALA A 214 14.49 36.23 -22.82
N ASP A 215 15.70 35.67 -22.91
CA ASP A 215 16.32 35.21 -24.16
C ASP A 215 16.44 33.68 -24.20
N ILE A 216 16.65 33.01 -23.06
CA ILE A 216 16.86 31.55 -22.97
C ILE A 216 16.19 30.93 -21.74
N VAL A 217 15.90 29.63 -21.83
CA VAL A 217 15.18 28.86 -20.81
C VAL A 217 15.84 27.51 -20.59
N LEU A 218 15.98 27.11 -19.32
CA LEU A 218 16.36 25.77 -18.90
C LEU A 218 15.23 25.15 -18.08
N VAL A 219 14.61 24.13 -18.64
CA VAL A 219 13.74 23.23 -17.89
C VAL A 219 14.61 22.20 -17.17
N THR A 220 14.36 21.97 -15.88
CA THR A 220 15.05 20.96 -15.06
C THR A 220 14.04 19.98 -14.48
N TYR A 221 14.38 18.69 -14.43
CA TYR A 221 13.59 17.62 -13.83
C TYR A 221 14.39 16.88 -12.76
N SER A 222 13.75 16.59 -11.63
CA SER A 222 14.30 15.82 -10.51
C SER A 222 13.52 14.52 -10.37
N GLU A 223 13.95 13.47 -11.08
CA GLU A 223 13.29 12.15 -11.07
C GLU A 223 13.23 11.55 -9.65
N ASN A 224 14.31 11.72 -8.89
CA ASN A 224 14.47 11.19 -7.55
C ASN A 224 14.37 12.31 -6.49
N PRO A 225 13.92 12.02 -5.26
CA PRO A 225 13.90 13.01 -4.19
C PRO A 225 15.34 13.47 -3.90
N GLY A 226 15.52 14.78 -3.65
CA GLY A 226 16.83 15.40 -3.44
C GLY A 226 17.71 15.57 -4.70
N ALA A 227 17.26 15.14 -5.90
CA ALA A 227 17.97 15.33 -7.18
C ALA A 227 17.88 16.78 -7.72
N GLY A 228 18.17 17.74 -6.85
CA GLY A 228 18.16 19.17 -7.12
C GLY A 228 19.52 19.70 -7.61
N ILE A 229 19.94 20.83 -7.05
CA ILE A 229 21.22 21.46 -7.37
C ILE A 229 21.83 22.14 -6.14
N ASN A 230 23.09 21.84 -5.84
CA ASN A 230 23.84 22.44 -4.74
C ASN A 230 24.15 23.94 -5.00
N TYR A 231 24.63 24.64 -3.96
CA TYR A 231 24.97 26.05 -4.04
C TYR A 231 25.97 26.36 -5.18
N HIS A 232 25.52 27.19 -6.12
CA HIS A 232 26.26 27.61 -7.30
C HIS A 232 25.84 29.04 -7.71
N ARG A 233 26.46 29.57 -8.76
CA ARG A 233 26.08 30.85 -9.39
C ARG A 233 25.91 30.61 -10.89
N ASP A 234 24.99 31.33 -11.52
CA ASP A 234 24.78 31.17 -12.96
C ASP A 234 25.95 31.76 -13.77
N ASP A 235 26.34 31.03 -14.81
CA ASP A 235 27.51 31.32 -15.65
C ASP A 235 27.40 32.70 -16.33
N SER A 236 28.52 33.15 -16.86
CA SER A 236 28.77 34.39 -17.58
C SER A 236 27.76 34.77 -18.67
N TYR A 237 26.96 33.83 -19.19
CA TYR A 237 25.92 34.13 -20.19
C TYR A 237 24.78 34.97 -19.61
N ALA A 238 24.36 34.68 -18.38
CA ALA A 238 23.13 35.27 -17.85
C ALA A 238 23.39 36.71 -17.39
N ALA A 239 22.41 37.58 -17.63
CA ALA A 239 22.30 38.86 -16.96
C ALA A 239 22.18 38.67 -15.43
N THR A 240 22.09 39.76 -14.67
CA THR A 240 21.96 39.69 -13.21
C THR A 240 20.66 39.02 -12.77
N GLU A 241 19.55 39.39 -13.40
CA GLU A 241 18.21 38.91 -13.04
C GLU A 241 17.91 37.56 -13.70
N ALA A 242 17.45 36.62 -12.89
CA ALA A 242 16.82 35.38 -13.32
C ALA A 242 15.40 35.31 -12.74
N ARG A 243 14.54 34.56 -13.42
CA ARG A 243 13.22 34.16 -12.88
C ARG A 243 13.04 32.65 -12.98
N SER A 244 12.22 32.08 -12.11
CA SER A 244 11.85 30.67 -12.16
C SER A 244 10.36 30.46 -11.90
N ILE A 245 9.79 29.42 -12.52
CA ILE A 245 8.49 28.85 -12.18
C ILE A 245 8.76 27.48 -11.56
N ASN A 246 8.38 27.32 -10.30
CA ASN A 246 8.56 26.07 -9.56
C ASN A 246 7.35 25.15 -9.78
N ILE A 247 7.57 23.88 -10.12
CA ILE A 247 6.52 22.88 -10.34
C ILE A 247 6.86 21.64 -9.50
N GLY A 248 6.35 21.61 -8.29
CA GLY A 248 6.71 20.66 -7.24
C GLY A 248 7.58 21.26 -6.13
N ASN A 249 7.44 20.75 -4.92
CA ASN A 249 8.01 21.34 -3.70
C ASN A 249 9.53 21.13 -3.59
N SER A 250 10.19 22.10 -2.97
CA SER A 250 11.64 22.06 -2.67
C SER A 250 12.01 23.01 -1.55
N ASP A 251 13.14 22.77 -0.90
CA ASP A 251 13.84 23.81 -0.14
C ASP A 251 14.67 24.63 -1.13
N TRP A 252 14.66 25.95 -1.00
CA TRP A 252 15.47 26.83 -1.85
C TRP A 252 16.49 27.56 -0.99
N GLY A 253 17.77 27.34 -1.31
CA GLY A 253 18.91 27.93 -0.63
C GLY A 253 19.39 29.17 -1.37
N TYR A 254 19.68 30.26 -0.65
CA TYR A 254 20.13 31.52 -1.23
C TYR A 254 21.07 32.29 -0.30
N ARG A 255 22.10 32.95 -0.84
CA ARG A 255 22.96 33.88 -0.11
C ARG A 255 22.98 35.25 -0.78
N ALA A 256 22.36 36.24 -0.16
CA ALA A 256 22.22 37.59 -0.69
C ALA A 256 23.51 38.46 -0.61
N ALA A 257 24.69 37.91 -0.95
CA ALA A 257 25.98 38.61 -0.90
C ALA A 257 26.02 39.87 -1.80
N LYS A 258 25.23 39.89 -2.87
CA LYS A 258 24.83 41.06 -3.63
C LYS A 258 23.39 41.39 -3.25
N GLU A 259 23.22 42.38 -2.39
CA GLU A 259 21.95 42.70 -1.71
C GLU A 259 20.86 43.27 -2.64
N ARG A 260 21.22 43.65 -3.87
CA ARG A 260 20.36 44.31 -4.87
C ARG A 260 20.23 43.48 -6.14
N MET A 261 19.23 43.76 -6.98
CA MET A 261 19.08 43.17 -8.33
C MET A 261 20.03 43.82 -9.36
N ALA A 262 21.29 44.05 -8.96
CA ALA A 262 22.32 44.69 -9.76
C ALA A 262 23.62 43.89 -9.71
N TRP A 263 24.44 44.01 -10.76
CA TRP A 263 25.80 43.49 -10.69
C TRP A 263 26.67 44.47 -9.89
N THR A 264 27.28 43.99 -8.81
CA THR A 264 28.27 44.71 -8.03
C THR A 264 29.61 43.97 -8.07
N ARG A 265 30.72 44.71 -8.00
CA ARG A 265 32.05 44.12 -7.82
C ARG A 265 32.25 43.65 -6.38
N GLU A 266 31.79 44.46 -5.42
CA GLU A 266 31.80 44.16 -4.00
C GLU A 266 30.70 43.14 -3.64
N GLU A 267 30.96 42.36 -2.60
CA GLU A 267 30.06 41.36 -2.02
C GLU A 267 30.15 41.46 -0.50
N ASN A 268 28.99 41.46 0.16
CA ASN A 268 28.89 41.33 1.59
C ASN A 268 29.37 39.93 1.99
N GLN A 269 30.55 39.84 2.59
CA GLN A 269 31.15 38.57 2.99
C GLN A 269 30.39 37.90 4.14
N ASP A 270 29.77 38.71 5.01
CA ASP A 270 29.02 38.28 6.19
C ASP A 270 27.56 37.88 5.85
N ALA A 271 27.15 38.05 4.59
CA ALA A 271 25.84 37.64 4.10
C ALA A 271 25.60 36.14 4.35
N GLN A 272 24.52 35.85 5.07
CA GLN A 272 24.13 34.50 5.47
C GLN A 272 23.63 33.67 4.29
N TYR A 273 23.81 32.35 4.40
CA TYR A 273 23.08 31.37 3.60
C TYR A 273 21.73 31.14 4.26
N GLN A 274 20.65 31.43 3.54
CA GLN A 274 19.28 31.27 3.99
C GLN A 274 18.62 30.13 3.21
N GLU A 275 17.78 29.35 3.88
CA GLU A 275 16.95 28.32 3.27
C GLU A 275 15.49 28.55 3.63
N PHE A 276 14.61 28.38 2.65
CA PHE A 276 13.16 28.54 2.80
C PHE A 276 12.41 27.62 1.85
N LYS A 277 11.13 27.36 2.14
CA LYS A 277 10.27 26.53 1.28
C LYS A 277 9.91 27.24 -0.01
N LEU A 278 10.01 26.51 -1.10
CA LEU A 278 9.49 26.89 -2.41
C LEU A 278 8.41 25.88 -2.80
N GLU A 279 7.17 26.32 -2.70
CA GLU A 279 5.98 25.51 -2.97
C GLU A 279 5.76 25.33 -4.48
N SER A 280 5.02 24.29 -4.86
CA SER A 280 4.56 24.14 -6.24
C SER A 280 3.77 25.36 -6.70
N GLY A 281 4.04 25.85 -7.91
CA GLY A 281 3.45 27.06 -8.50
C GLY A 281 4.15 28.38 -8.15
N THR A 282 5.10 28.41 -7.21
CA THR A 282 5.78 29.68 -6.86
C THR A 282 6.63 30.21 -8.01
N VAL A 283 6.43 31.49 -8.36
CA VAL A 283 7.24 32.23 -9.33
C VAL A 283 8.16 33.20 -8.60
N THR A 284 9.46 33.07 -8.87
CA THR A 284 10.51 33.70 -8.07
C THR A 284 11.46 34.49 -8.95
N ARG A 285 11.90 35.66 -8.48
CA ARG A 285 12.84 36.55 -9.16
C ARG A 285 14.06 36.77 -8.26
N PHE A 286 15.27 36.62 -8.82
CA PHE A 286 16.49 36.66 -8.02
C PHE A 286 17.73 37.10 -8.79
N ASN A 287 18.72 37.59 -8.05
CA ASN A 287 20.05 37.89 -8.57
C ASN A 287 20.84 36.59 -8.69
N CYS A 288 20.87 36.00 -9.89
CA CYS A 288 21.55 34.73 -10.14
C CYS A 288 23.08 34.77 -9.99
N LYS A 289 23.65 35.95 -9.75
CA LYS A 289 25.07 36.12 -9.44
C LYS A 289 25.36 36.00 -7.93
N ASN A 290 24.34 35.72 -7.13
CA ASN A 290 24.44 35.21 -5.77
C ASN A 290 24.47 33.67 -5.73
N GLU A 291 25.00 33.10 -4.65
CA GLU A 291 25.01 31.65 -4.44
C GLU A 291 23.60 31.14 -4.14
N HIS A 292 23.15 30.15 -4.90
CA HIS A 292 21.79 29.62 -4.80
C HIS A 292 21.72 28.11 -5.11
N ALA A 293 20.71 27.44 -4.57
CA ALA A 293 20.58 25.98 -4.57
C ALA A 293 19.11 25.55 -4.55
N ALA A 294 18.75 24.47 -5.25
CA ALA A 294 17.48 23.77 -5.01
C ALA A 294 17.78 22.48 -4.25
N LEU A 295 17.34 22.43 -2.99
CA LEU A 295 17.63 21.39 -2.01
C LEU A 295 16.35 20.61 -1.71
N ASN A 296 16.49 19.38 -1.19
CA ASN A 296 15.36 18.57 -0.70
C ASN A 296 14.15 18.55 -1.68
N THR A 297 14.43 18.45 -2.98
CA THR A 297 13.41 18.48 -4.03
C THR A 297 12.52 17.24 -3.94
N GLU A 298 11.21 17.39 -4.14
CA GLU A 298 10.34 16.22 -4.30
C GLU A 298 10.70 15.40 -5.55
N ALA A 299 10.33 14.11 -5.53
CA ALA A 299 10.42 13.26 -6.71
C ALA A 299 9.44 13.75 -7.78
N GLY A 300 9.86 13.79 -9.04
CA GLY A 300 9.06 14.31 -10.15
C GLY A 300 9.00 15.84 -10.25
N ARG A 301 9.79 16.58 -9.44
CA ARG A 301 9.81 18.04 -9.49
C ARG A 301 10.33 18.56 -10.83
N TRP A 302 9.62 19.53 -11.39
CA TRP A 302 10.04 20.35 -12.53
C TRP A 302 10.39 21.78 -12.07
N SER A 303 11.27 22.46 -12.80
CA SER A 303 11.46 23.92 -12.69
C SER A 303 11.76 24.51 -14.06
N ILE A 304 11.10 25.62 -14.39
CA ILE A 304 11.34 26.40 -15.61
C ILE A 304 12.20 27.60 -15.18
N ASN A 305 13.47 27.59 -15.55
CA ASN A 305 14.45 28.61 -15.15
C ASN A 305 14.74 29.52 -16.36
N ILE A 306 14.69 30.84 -16.15
CA ILE A 306 14.51 31.83 -17.20
C ILE A 306 15.53 32.97 -17.05
N TRP A 307 16.25 33.28 -18.12
CA TRP A 307 17.26 34.36 -18.14
C TRP A 307 17.19 35.23 -19.38
N SER A 308 17.59 36.48 -19.23
CA SER A 308 18.09 37.31 -20.33
C SER A 308 19.61 37.11 -20.50
N ILE A 309 20.12 37.21 -21.74
CA ILE A 309 21.55 37.22 -22.02
C ILE A 309 22.13 38.56 -21.60
N LYS A 310 23.22 38.50 -20.84
CA LYS A 310 23.99 39.66 -20.40
C LYS A 310 24.35 40.56 -21.58
N ASN A 311 23.85 41.80 -21.57
CA ASN A 311 24.26 42.81 -22.54
C ASN A 311 25.67 43.33 -22.21
N ASP A 312 26.66 42.84 -22.96
CA ASP A 312 28.07 43.25 -22.87
C ASP A 312 28.67 43.64 -24.22
N LEU A 313 27.82 44.14 -25.14
CA LEU A 313 28.23 44.64 -26.45
C LEU A 313 29.37 45.67 -26.34
N GLY A 314 30.28 45.63 -27.32
CA GLY A 314 31.49 46.45 -27.33
C GLY A 314 32.65 45.90 -26.50
N ARG A 315 32.48 44.77 -25.78
CA ARG A 315 33.59 44.04 -25.14
C ARG A 315 34.13 42.93 -26.06
N GLN A 316 35.43 42.64 -25.93
CA GLN A 316 36.04 41.47 -26.53
C GLN A 316 35.34 40.19 -26.04
N ASN A 317 35.04 39.26 -26.95
CA ASN A 317 34.27 38.04 -26.68
C ASN A 317 32.89 38.28 -26.03
N SER A 318 32.19 39.37 -26.38
CA SER A 318 30.83 39.66 -25.92
C SER A 318 29.89 38.46 -26.07
N VAL A 319 29.26 38.05 -24.96
CA VAL A 319 28.25 36.99 -24.94
C VAL A 319 27.04 37.41 -25.76
N ARG A 320 26.60 38.67 -25.66
CA ARG A 320 25.45 39.14 -26.45
C ARG A 320 25.72 39.00 -27.95
N GLN A 321 26.92 39.38 -28.41
CA GLN A 321 27.27 39.22 -29.84
C GLN A 321 27.26 37.74 -30.27
N LYS A 322 27.72 36.81 -29.42
CA LYS A 322 27.62 35.36 -29.70
C LYS A 322 26.17 34.90 -29.84
N PHE A 323 25.28 35.39 -28.97
CA PHE A 323 23.84 35.07 -29.03
C PHE A 323 23.21 35.60 -30.33
N GLU A 324 23.43 36.87 -30.68
CA GLU A 324 22.93 37.44 -31.95
C GLU A 324 23.49 36.69 -33.18
N ASN A 325 24.77 36.31 -33.14
CA ASN A 325 25.39 35.51 -34.21
C ASN A 325 24.77 34.10 -34.32
N PHE A 326 24.45 33.47 -33.18
CA PHE A 326 23.74 32.19 -33.15
C PHE A 326 22.35 32.31 -33.76
N LEU A 327 21.55 33.32 -33.37
CA LEU A 327 20.25 33.58 -33.97
C LEU A 327 20.35 33.82 -35.49
N ALA A 328 21.30 34.66 -35.92
CA ALA A 328 21.54 34.93 -37.34
C ALA A 328 22.02 33.70 -38.14
N SER A 329 22.59 32.68 -37.47
CA SER A 329 23.06 31.46 -38.14
C SER A 329 21.94 30.51 -38.57
N ASN A 330 20.70 30.71 -38.09
CA ASN A 330 19.51 29.91 -38.43
C ASN A 330 19.75 28.39 -38.34
N GLN A 331 20.52 27.93 -37.35
CA GLN A 331 20.74 26.50 -37.12
C GLN A 331 19.41 25.81 -36.73
N PRO A 332 19.13 24.60 -37.24
CA PRO A 332 17.90 23.88 -36.91
C PRO A 332 17.87 23.52 -35.42
N PRO A 333 16.69 23.53 -34.77
CA PRO A 333 16.55 23.14 -33.38
C PRO A 333 16.86 21.65 -33.17
N ARG A 334 17.28 21.28 -31.96
CA ARG A 334 17.60 19.89 -31.57
C ARG A 334 16.37 18.98 -31.65
N ALA A 335 15.21 19.51 -31.31
CA ALA A 335 13.90 18.88 -31.45
C ALA A 335 12.83 19.99 -31.54
N ILE A 336 11.64 19.65 -32.07
CA ILE A 336 10.51 20.56 -32.20
C ILE A 336 9.33 20.00 -31.42
N VAL A 337 8.82 20.76 -30.46
CA VAL A 337 7.56 20.50 -29.75
C VAL A 337 6.42 21.13 -30.54
N GLN A 338 5.46 20.32 -30.96
CA GLN A 338 4.21 20.80 -31.54
C GLN A 338 3.09 20.60 -30.52
N SER A 339 2.57 21.70 -29.99
CA SER A 339 1.50 21.70 -28.99
C SER A 339 0.50 22.82 -29.25
N ASN A 340 -0.78 22.49 -29.10
CA ASN A 340 -1.89 23.45 -29.19
C ASN A 340 -2.34 23.95 -27.80
N SER A 341 -1.63 23.57 -26.73
CA SER A 341 -1.97 23.94 -25.35
C SER A 341 -1.79 25.44 -25.09
N ASP A 342 -2.80 26.06 -24.48
CA ASP A 342 -2.72 27.42 -23.94
C ASP A 342 -2.02 27.40 -22.57
N LEU A 343 -0.70 27.63 -22.58
CA LEU A 343 0.11 27.69 -21.38
C LEU A 343 0.08 29.07 -20.69
N SER A 344 -0.71 30.04 -21.19
CA SER A 344 -0.80 31.36 -20.55
C SER A 344 -1.32 31.26 -19.12
N ILE A 345 -0.80 32.12 -18.23
CA ILE A 345 -1.31 32.30 -16.87
C ILE A 345 -2.25 33.49 -16.87
N LYS A 346 -3.50 33.29 -16.50
CA LYS A 346 -4.54 34.32 -16.45
C LYS A 346 -4.60 34.99 -15.08
N THR A 347 -5.21 36.18 -15.00
CA THR A 347 -5.35 36.94 -13.75
C THR A 347 -6.01 36.12 -12.63
N ASN A 348 -7.01 35.28 -12.96
CA ASN A 348 -7.67 34.38 -12.00
C ASN A 348 -6.84 33.14 -11.62
N GLU A 349 -5.79 32.81 -12.37
CA GLU A 349 -4.86 31.71 -12.12
C GLU A 349 -3.60 32.20 -11.37
N TRP A 350 -3.57 33.47 -10.93
CA TRP A 350 -2.41 34.12 -10.33
C TRP A 350 -2.71 34.73 -8.96
N THR A 351 -1.91 34.37 -7.96
CA THR A 351 -1.89 35.03 -6.65
C THR A 351 -0.62 35.86 -6.50
N PRO A 352 -0.69 37.18 -6.25
CA PRO A 352 0.49 38.01 -6.00
C PRO A 352 1.34 37.52 -4.81
N GLY A 353 2.66 37.72 -4.89
CA GLY A 353 3.62 37.18 -3.94
C GLY A 353 3.62 37.84 -2.56
N GLY A 354 4.18 37.13 -1.58
CA GLY A 354 4.38 37.59 -0.21
C GLY A 354 5.85 37.64 0.21
N GLU A 355 6.09 37.89 1.49
CA GLU A 355 7.44 37.89 2.07
C GLU A 355 8.05 36.48 2.12
N ILE A 356 9.36 36.40 1.90
CA ILE A 356 10.12 35.16 2.01
C ILE A 356 10.30 34.81 3.49
N LYS A 357 9.74 33.68 3.91
CA LYS A 357 9.88 33.14 5.26
C LYS A 357 11.12 32.26 5.35
N VAL A 358 12.22 32.81 5.84
CA VAL A 358 13.46 32.07 6.10
C VAL A 358 13.23 31.04 7.21
N GLU A 359 13.44 29.75 6.90
CA GLU A 359 13.36 28.67 7.89
C GLU A 359 14.69 28.43 8.61
N ARG A 360 15.80 28.50 7.85
CA ARG A 360 17.16 28.21 8.35
C ARG A 360 18.14 29.25 7.83
N SER A 361 19.13 29.60 8.66
CA SER A 361 20.16 30.59 8.33
C SER A 361 21.52 30.13 8.85
N TYR A 362 22.58 30.32 8.06
CA TYR A 362 23.93 29.83 8.35
C TYR A 362 25.00 30.84 7.93
N THR A 363 26.12 30.89 8.66
CA THR A 363 27.20 31.85 8.38
C THR A 363 28.12 31.40 7.25
N SER A 364 28.14 30.11 6.91
CA SER A 364 29.04 29.57 5.88
C SER A 364 28.50 28.29 5.22
N LEU A 365 28.95 27.99 3.99
CA LEU A 365 28.70 26.69 3.35
C LEU A 365 29.18 25.50 4.19
N ARG A 366 30.20 25.68 5.04
CA ARG A 366 30.63 24.62 5.97
C ARG A 366 29.56 24.34 7.02
N GLU A 367 28.88 25.36 7.53
CA GLU A 367 27.74 25.19 8.43
C GLU A 367 26.52 24.63 7.71
N VAL A 368 26.23 25.08 6.47
CA VAL A 368 25.22 24.41 5.61
C VAL A 368 25.54 22.91 5.52
N THR A 369 26.74 22.51 5.09
CA THR A 369 27.10 21.08 5.00
C THR A 369 27.20 20.32 6.33
N ARG A 370 27.11 21.00 7.48
CA ARG A 370 27.04 20.40 8.82
C ARG A 370 25.62 20.37 9.39
N ASN A 371 24.72 21.22 8.89
CA ASN A 371 23.37 21.47 9.40
C ASN A 371 22.25 21.28 8.34
N ILE A 372 22.58 20.91 7.09
CA ILE A 372 21.80 19.91 6.35
C ILE A 372 21.57 18.78 7.36
N PRO A 373 20.34 18.25 7.53
CA PRO A 373 20.05 17.33 8.60
C PRO A 373 20.90 16.05 8.52
N SER A 374 22.04 16.08 9.20
CA SER A 374 22.43 14.96 10.03
C SER A 374 21.30 14.78 11.03
N HIS A 375 20.34 13.92 10.68
CA HIS A 375 19.48 13.29 11.68
C HIS A 375 20.38 12.83 12.85
N PRO A 376 19.88 12.81 14.10
CA PRO A 376 20.69 12.49 15.28
C PRO A 376 21.23 11.04 15.35
N SER A 377 21.24 10.34 14.22
CA SER A 377 21.97 9.11 13.94
C SER A 377 22.80 9.28 12.67
N ASN A 378 24.06 8.81 12.65
CA ASN A 378 24.92 8.68 11.46
C ASN A 378 24.41 7.59 10.49
N GLN A 379 23.12 7.63 10.14
CA GLN A 379 22.39 6.56 9.51
C GLN A 379 21.51 7.17 8.42
N PRO A 380 21.65 6.75 7.14
CA PRO A 380 20.82 7.27 6.06
C PRO A 380 19.37 6.83 6.23
N THR A 381 18.43 7.50 5.57
CA THR A 381 17.01 7.09 5.58
C THR A 381 16.79 5.78 4.80
N VAL A 382 15.59 5.19 4.91
CA VAL A 382 15.23 3.99 4.15
C VAL A 382 15.34 4.26 2.64
N GLU A 383 14.84 5.42 2.19
CA GLU A 383 14.85 5.86 0.79
C GLU A 383 16.28 6.05 0.28
N GLU A 384 17.15 6.69 1.06
CA GLU A 384 18.57 6.86 0.72
C GLU A 384 19.28 5.50 0.60
N ILE A 385 19.02 4.58 1.54
CA ILE A 385 19.58 3.22 1.48
C ILE A 385 19.06 2.47 0.25
N ILE A 386 17.78 2.65 -0.10
CA ILE A 386 17.18 2.05 -1.30
C ILE A 386 17.84 2.59 -2.58
N ALA A 387 18.05 3.90 -2.66
CA ALA A 387 18.75 4.53 -3.78
C ALA A 387 20.20 4.05 -3.91
N ILE A 388 20.94 3.92 -2.79
CA ILE A 388 22.30 3.37 -2.76
C ILE A 388 22.32 1.91 -3.24
N GLY A 389 21.33 1.10 -2.82
CA GLY A 389 21.19 -0.29 -3.26
C GLY A 389 20.91 -0.42 -4.75
N ASN A 390 19.97 0.37 -5.28
CA ASN A 390 19.66 0.42 -6.71
C ASN A 390 20.88 0.86 -7.55
N SER A 391 21.59 1.90 -7.10
CA SER A 391 22.83 2.36 -7.73
C SER A 391 23.95 1.30 -7.70
N THR A 392 24.05 0.55 -6.61
CA THR A 392 25.02 -0.55 -6.47
C THR A 392 24.66 -1.74 -7.37
N ALA A 393 23.37 -2.05 -7.53
CA ALA A 393 22.90 -3.09 -8.43
C ALA A 393 23.20 -2.75 -9.89
N ALA A 394 22.97 -1.49 -10.29
CA ALA A 394 23.29 -1.01 -11.64
C ALA A 394 24.80 -1.12 -11.96
N ARG A 395 25.69 -0.76 -11.01
CA ARG A 395 27.14 -0.95 -11.20
C ARG A 395 27.55 -2.42 -11.22
N ALA A 396 26.97 -3.24 -10.34
CA ALA A 396 27.24 -4.68 -10.28
C ALA A 396 26.81 -5.45 -11.55
N ALA A 397 25.85 -4.93 -12.32
CA ALA A 397 25.44 -5.50 -13.60
C ALA A 397 26.47 -5.29 -14.73
N ASN A 398 27.34 -4.27 -14.62
CA ASN A 398 28.42 -4.00 -15.58
C ASN A 398 29.66 -3.40 -14.86
N PRO A 399 30.37 -4.20 -14.06
CA PRO A 399 31.39 -3.70 -13.15
C PRO A 399 32.62 -3.19 -13.89
N GLN A 400 33.12 -2.02 -13.49
CA GLN A 400 34.39 -1.49 -13.98
C GLN A 400 35.55 -2.16 -13.22
N ILE A 401 36.18 -3.14 -13.87
CA ILE A 401 37.29 -3.94 -13.30
C ILE A 401 38.62 -3.21 -13.53
N PRO A 402 39.41 -2.91 -12.47
CA PRO A 402 40.75 -2.32 -12.63
C PRO A 402 41.80 -3.35 -13.06
N ASP A 403 42.74 -2.96 -13.92
CA ASP A 403 43.81 -3.85 -14.43
C ASP A 403 44.74 -4.38 -13.32
N ASN A 404 45.00 -3.57 -12.30
CA ASN A 404 45.88 -3.89 -11.16
C ASN A 404 45.19 -3.51 -9.84
N PRO A 405 44.30 -4.35 -9.30
CA PRO A 405 43.55 -4.05 -8.09
C PRO A 405 44.40 -4.24 -6.83
N THR A 406 44.49 -3.20 -6.00
CA THR A 406 45.03 -3.32 -4.64
C THR A 406 43.94 -3.87 -3.71
N ILE A 407 44.18 -5.04 -3.11
CA ILE A 407 43.24 -5.64 -2.15
C ILE A 407 43.45 -5.04 -0.76
N SER A 408 42.38 -4.49 -0.19
CA SER A 408 42.32 -3.96 1.18
C SER A 408 41.74 -4.99 2.16
N GLY A 409 42.27 -4.97 3.38
CA GLY A 409 41.69 -5.65 4.54
C GLY A 409 41.80 -7.18 4.53
N LYS A 410 40.99 -7.80 5.40
CA LYS A 410 40.80 -9.26 5.53
C LYS A 410 39.58 -9.68 4.72
N SER A 411 39.60 -10.91 4.20
CA SER A 411 38.45 -11.47 3.49
C SER A 411 37.17 -11.49 4.33
N VAL A 412 36.04 -11.11 3.73
CA VAL A 412 34.70 -11.18 4.32
C VAL A 412 34.11 -12.57 4.06
N PRO A 413 33.86 -13.42 5.07
CA PRO A 413 33.52 -14.82 4.84
C PRO A 413 32.03 -15.01 4.48
N MET A 414 31.75 -15.34 3.22
CA MET A 414 30.44 -15.67 2.64
C MET A 414 30.22 -17.18 2.62
N VAL A 415 30.31 -17.80 3.79
CA VAL A 415 30.29 -19.26 3.96
C VAL A 415 28.89 -19.84 4.22
N TYR A 416 27.84 -19.03 4.01
CA TYR A 416 26.45 -19.33 4.40
C TYR A 416 25.59 -19.71 3.20
N SER A 417 24.53 -20.49 3.45
CA SER A 417 23.47 -20.77 2.48
C SER A 417 22.48 -19.60 2.38
N LEU A 418 21.68 -19.55 1.31
CA LEU A 418 20.53 -18.64 1.25
C LEU A 418 19.39 -19.15 2.15
N HIS A 419 19.15 -18.47 3.26
CA HIS A 419 17.99 -18.74 4.12
C HIS A 419 16.68 -18.22 3.47
N LEU A 420 15.82 -19.15 3.05
CA LEU A 420 14.56 -18.86 2.34
C LEU A 420 13.30 -19.15 3.17
N HIS A 421 13.39 -19.77 4.35
CA HIS A 421 12.26 -19.95 5.29
C HIS A 421 11.00 -20.57 4.66
N GLY A 422 11.19 -21.54 3.77
CA GLY A 422 10.14 -22.26 3.02
C GLY A 422 9.63 -21.54 1.76
N GLU A 423 10.16 -20.36 1.43
CA GLU A 423 9.86 -19.66 0.18
C GLU A 423 10.66 -20.25 -0.99
N PRO A 424 10.13 -20.26 -2.22
CA PRO A 424 10.87 -20.71 -3.40
C PRO A 424 12.04 -19.75 -3.69
N SER A 425 13.18 -20.31 -4.13
CA SER A 425 14.35 -19.47 -4.45
C SER A 425 14.06 -18.55 -5.64
N LYS A 426 14.47 -17.28 -5.51
CA LYS A 426 14.35 -16.27 -6.56
C LYS A 426 15.57 -16.23 -7.49
N VAL A 427 16.60 -17.03 -7.20
CA VAL A 427 17.85 -17.14 -7.97
C VAL A 427 18.33 -18.60 -7.98
N PRO A 428 18.97 -19.09 -9.06
CA PRO A 428 19.53 -20.44 -9.12
C PRO A 428 20.90 -20.52 -8.41
N ALA A 429 20.92 -20.18 -7.13
CA ALA A 429 22.10 -20.23 -6.27
C ALA A 429 21.69 -20.55 -4.83
N ASP A 430 22.40 -21.49 -4.19
CA ASP A 430 22.09 -21.94 -2.83
C ASP A 430 22.99 -21.32 -1.75
N THR A 431 24.05 -20.61 -2.15
CA THR A 431 25.04 -19.99 -1.24
C THR A 431 25.11 -18.47 -1.42
N THR A 432 25.54 -17.76 -0.37
CA THR A 432 25.73 -16.31 -0.44
C THR A 432 26.88 -15.91 -1.36
N ILE A 433 27.92 -16.74 -1.51
CA ILE A 433 29.02 -16.48 -2.46
C ILE A 433 28.57 -16.68 -3.91
N ASP A 434 27.83 -17.75 -4.22
CA ASP A 434 27.35 -17.99 -5.58
C ASP A 434 26.31 -16.94 -5.99
N ALA A 435 25.45 -16.51 -5.07
CA ALA A 435 24.51 -15.41 -5.32
C ALA A 435 25.20 -14.09 -5.70
N MET A 436 26.45 -13.86 -5.30
CA MET A 436 27.27 -12.71 -5.74
C MET A 436 27.87 -12.90 -7.15
N ARG A 437 28.02 -14.14 -7.63
CA ARG A 437 28.63 -14.49 -8.93
C ARG A 437 27.63 -14.36 -10.07
N GLY A 438 27.08 -13.16 -10.22
CA GLY A 438 26.17 -12.79 -11.31
C GLY A 438 24.68 -12.81 -10.96
N TYR A 439 24.24 -13.51 -9.92
CA TYR A 439 22.81 -13.55 -9.54
C TYR A 439 22.32 -12.30 -8.76
N GLY A 440 23.10 -11.22 -8.78
CA GLY A 440 22.69 -9.89 -8.32
C GLY A 440 22.62 -9.72 -6.80
N ARG A 441 23.31 -10.56 -6.01
CA ARG A 441 23.52 -10.28 -4.58
C ARG A 441 24.60 -9.21 -4.42
N ILE A 442 24.25 -8.12 -3.75
CA ILE A 442 25.06 -6.89 -3.63
C ILE A 442 25.13 -6.34 -2.21
N HIS A 443 24.72 -7.13 -1.21
CA HIS A 443 24.66 -6.70 0.18
C HIS A 443 24.95 -7.84 1.16
N THR A 444 25.41 -7.48 2.36
CA THR A 444 25.64 -8.41 3.47
C THR A 444 25.27 -7.79 4.81
N THR A 445 24.63 -8.59 5.66
CA THR A 445 24.11 -8.18 6.96
C THR A 445 24.75 -8.97 8.09
N ARG A 446 25.36 -8.30 9.07
CA ARG A 446 26.04 -8.93 10.21
C ARG A 446 25.95 -8.11 11.49
N GLY A 447 26.14 -8.78 12.63
CA GLY A 447 26.26 -8.12 13.93
C GLY A 447 27.62 -7.46 14.22
N VAL A 448 28.38 -7.06 13.18
CA VAL A 448 29.72 -6.47 13.33
C VAL A 448 29.93 -5.30 12.37
N ASP A 449 30.70 -4.30 12.81
CA ASP A 449 31.18 -3.19 11.99
C ASP A 449 32.25 -3.72 11.01
N TYR A 450 31.93 -3.79 9.71
CA TYR A 450 32.83 -4.36 8.70
C TYR A 450 34.10 -3.54 8.54
N HIS A 451 34.01 -2.21 8.55
CA HIS A 451 35.17 -1.35 8.42
C HIS A 451 36.20 -1.65 9.51
N LYS A 452 35.76 -1.82 10.76
CA LYS A 452 36.63 -2.18 11.89
C LYS A 452 37.08 -3.64 11.88
N THR A 453 36.17 -4.56 11.55
CA THR A 453 36.43 -6.01 11.68
C THR A 453 37.35 -6.54 10.58
N TYR A 454 37.13 -6.06 9.35
CA TYR A 454 37.87 -6.49 8.17
C TYR A 454 38.94 -5.48 7.73
N GLY A 455 38.94 -4.24 8.24
CA GLY A 455 39.96 -3.25 7.90
C GLY A 455 39.80 -2.71 6.47
N VAL A 456 38.55 -2.49 6.05
CA VAL A 456 38.16 -1.99 4.73
C VAL A 456 37.44 -0.64 4.86
N LYS A 457 37.44 0.17 3.81
CA LYS A 457 36.67 1.43 3.74
C LYS A 457 35.91 1.56 2.42
N GLU A 458 34.87 2.38 2.40
CA GLU A 458 34.11 2.72 1.21
C GLU A 458 35.04 3.15 0.05
N GLY A 459 34.87 2.53 -1.12
CA GLY A 459 35.72 2.70 -2.31
C GLY A 459 36.88 1.70 -2.45
N ASP A 460 37.27 0.97 -1.40
CA ASP A 460 38.29 -0.08 -1.49
C ASP A 460 37.85 -1.25 -2.37
N ILE A 461 38.81 -2.10 -2.76
CA ILE A 461 38.54 -3.44 -3.33
C ILE A 461 38.89 -4.47 -2.26
N ALA A 462 37.94 -5.33 -1.92
CA ALA A 462 38.09 -6.36 -0.91
C ALA A 462 37.65 -7.73 -1.44
N ILE A 463 37.97 -8.79 -0.70
CA ILE A 463 37.64 -10.18 -1.08
C ILE A 463 36.49 -10.71 -0.22
N ALA A 464 35.46 -11.25 -0.87
CA ALA A 464 34.47 -12.12 -0.26
C ALA A 464 34.93 -13.58 -0.44
N GLN A 465 34.88 -14.39 0.61
CA GLN A 465 35.40 -15.76 0.59
C GLN A 465 34.32 -16.80 0.91
N GLY A 466 34.09 -17.72 -0.03
CA GLY A 466 33.16 -18.85 0.07
C GLY A 466 33.66 -19.99 0.95
N LYS A 467 32.78 -20.97 1.18
CA LYS A 467 33.04 -22.12 2.07
C LYS A 467 34.10 -23.08 1.50
N ASN A 468 34.19 -23.21 0.18
CA ASN A 468 35.11 -24.14 -0.48
C ASN A 468 36.37 -23.41 -1.00
N GLY A 469 36.60 -22.17 -0.54
CA GLY A 469 37.74 -21.34 -0.94
C GLY A 469 37.51 -20.47 -2.16
N GLU A 470 36.27 -20.38 -2.66
CA GLU A 470 35.89 -19.43 -3.71
C GLU A 470 36.20 -18.00 -3.25
N GLN A 471 36.72 -17.15 -4.14
CA GLN A 471 37.02 -15.76 -3.83
C GLN A 471 36.40 -14.85 -4.88
N VAL A 472 35.62 -13.87 -4.42
CA VAL A 472 35.00 -12.85 -5.26
C VAL A 472 35.55 -11.50 -4.84
N ALA A 473 36.15 -10.77 -5.78
CA ALA A 473 36.52 -9.39 -5.55
C ALA A 473 35.28 -8.49 -5.64
N PHE A 474 35.16 -7.54 -4.73
CA PHE A 474 34.08 -6.55 -4.73
C PHE A 474 34.61 -5.16 -4.37
N ARG A 475 34.01 -4.12 -4.94
CA ARG A 475 34.22 -2.74 -4.46
C ARG A 475 33.34 -2.51 -3.23
N VAL A 476 33.95 -2.02 -2.16
CA VAL A 476 33.31 -1.77 -0.87
C VAL A 476 32.38 -0.56 -1.00
N GLY A 477 31.08 -0.77 -0.86
CA GLY A 477 30.07 0.27 -0.88
C GLY A 477 29.79 0.86 0.50
N LYS A 478 28.64 1.53 0.64
CA LYS A 478 28.23 2.15 1.89
C LYS A 478 28.01 1.11 3.00
N GLN A 479 28.61 1.33 4.17
CA GLN A 479 28.22 0.69 5.42
C GLN A 479 27.21 1.56 6.18
N TYR A 480 26.18 0.95 6.76
CA TYR A 480 25.20 1.61 7.62
C TYR A 480 24.75 0.69 8.77
N LYS A 481 24.17 1.28 9.82
CA LYS A 481 23.49 0.52 10.88
C LYS A 481 22.08 0.17 10.40
N ILE A 482 21.65 -1.06 10.68
CA ILE A 482 20.25 -1.44 10.48
C ILE A 482 19.54 -1.28 11.83
N THR A 483 18.51 -0.43 11.89
CA THR A 483 17.71 -0.22 13.11
C THR A 483 16.46 -1.10 13.15
N PRO A 484 15.88 -1.33 14.34
CA PRO A 484 14.57 -1.98 14.49
C PRO A 484 13.47 -1.32 13.65
N GLU A 485 13.55 0.00 13.45
CA GLU A 485 12.60 0.79 12.64
C GLU A 485 12.70 0.41 11.17
N MET A 486 13.91 0.36 10.60
CA MET A 486 14.14 -0.13 9.23
C MET A 486 13.69 -1.58 9.06
N ILE A 487 13.88 -2.43 10.07
CA ILE A 487 13.45 -3.84 10.02
C ILE A 487 11.92 -3.96 10.01
N ARG A 488 11.18 -2.99 10.56
CA ARG A 488 9.71 -2.94 10.47
C ARG A 488 9.21 -2.30 9.17
N ASP A 489 10.06 -1.55 8.47
CA ASP A 489 9.70 -0.87 7.22
C ASP A 489 9.52 -1.87 6.06
N PRO A 490 8.33 -1.93 5.42
CA PRO A 490 8.07 -2.88 4.33
C PRO A 490 8.92 -2.64 3.07
N SER A 491 9.19 -1.38 2.74
CA SER A 491 10.00 -1.00 1.57
C SER A 491 11.45 -1.44 1.76
N TYR A 492 12.00 -1.21 2.96
CA TYR A 492 13.31 -1.69 3.36
C TYR A 492 13.38 -3.23 3.34
N GLN A 493 12.41 -3.94 3.93
CA GLN A 493 12.38 -5.41 3.92
C GLN A 493 12.42 -5.97 2.49
N GLN A 494 11.62 -5.42 1.58
CA GLN A 494 11.56 -5.86 0.19
C GLN A 494 12.87 -5.57 -0.56
N ALA A 495 13.43 -4.37 -0.38
CA ALA A 495 14.67 -3.97 -1.04
C ALA A 495 15.87 -4.77 -0.51
N TRP A 496 15.97 -4.94 0.82
CA TRP A 496 16.95 -5.78 1.49
C TRP A 496 16.93 -7.22 0.95
N ALA A 497 15.74 -7.83 0.85
CA ALA A 497 15.59 -9.18 0.30
C ALA A 497 16.01 -9.25 -1.19
N LYS A 498 15.77 -8.20 -1.98
CA LYS A 498 16.28 -8.10 -3.36
C LYS A 498 17.81 -8.02 -3.43
N TRP A 499 18.48 -7.39 -2.47
CA TRP A 499 19.95 -7.25 -2.43
C TRP A 499 20.68 -8.44 -1.83
N GLU A 500 20.07 -9.11 -0.85
CA GLU A 500 20.65 -10.27 -0.15
C GLU A 500 20.27 -11.61 -0.78
N LYS A 501 19.12 -11.69 -1.47
CA LYS A 501 18.50 -12.93 -1.97
C LYS A 501 18.04 -13.90 -0.86
N HIS A 502 18.04 -13.48 0.40
CA HIS A 502 17.36 -14.15 1.50
C HIS A 502 15.84 -13.89 1.45
N SER A 503 15.06 -14.72 2.13
CA SER A 503 13.67 -14.38 2.49
C SER A 503 13.67 -13.16 3.42
N PRO A 504 12.69 -12.24 3.32
CA PRO A 504 12.57 -11.09 4.22
C PRO A 504 12.55 -11.47 5.71
N LYS A 505 12.09 -12.69 6.06
CA LYS A 505 12.06 -13.21 7.44
C LYS A 505 13.46 -13.32 8.07
N GLU A 506 14.49 -13.51 7.25
CA GLU A 506 15.89 -13.64 7.70
C GLU A 506 16.41 -12.36 8.37
N LEU A 507 15.96 -11.18 7.90
CA LEU A 507 16.32 -9.88 8.47
C LEU A 507 15.87 -9.78 9.94
N THR A 508 14.63 -10.18 10.22
CA THR A 508 14.05 -10.17 11.56
C THR A 508 14.72 -11.20 12.48
N GLN A 509 15.03 -12.40 11.99
CA GLN A 509 15.75 -13.43 12.76
C GLN A 509 17.20 -13.01 13.06
N THR A 510 17.88 -12.41 12.09
CA THR A 510 19.24 -11.89 12.27
C THR A 510 19.29 -10.86 13.40
N GLN A 511 18.34 -9.92 13.42
CA GLN A 511 18.21 -8.92 14.49
C GLN A 511 17.89 -9.55 15.85
N ALA A 512 16.96 -10.51 15.93
CA ALA A 512 16.62 -11.18 17.19
C ALA A 512 17.83 -11.85 17.87
N SER A 513 18.88 -12.19 17.10
CA SER A 513 20.09 -12.83 17.59
C SER A 513 21.27 -11.88 17.92
N LYS A 514 21.12 -10.55 17.73
CA LYS A 514 22.21 -9.56 17.87
C LYS A 514 21.74 -8.26 18.52
N SER A 515 22.57 -7.70 19.41
CA SER A 515 22.33 -6.39 20.03
C SER A 515 22.49 -5.20 19.06
N GLN A 516 23.21 -5.39 17.96
CA GLN A 516 23.38 -4.39 16.91
C GLN A 516 23.66 -5.10 15.57
N VAL A 517 23.10 -4.58 14.47
CA VAL A 517 23.28 -5.11 13.11
C VAL A 517 23.74 -4.00 12.15
N TYR A 518 24.58 -4.38 11.20
CA TYR A 518 25.15 -3.52 10.16
C TYR A 518 24.90 -4.12 8.78
N GLY A 519 24.54 -3.27 7.83
CA GLY A 519 24.51 -3.56 6.40
C GLY A 519 25.76 -3.02 5.71
N LEU A 520 26.26 -3.74 4.72
CA LEU A 520 27.33 -3.30 3.83
C LEU A 520 26.93 -3.60 2.39
N PHE A 521 26.90 -2.56 1.55
CA PHE A 521 26.80 -2.72 0.11
C PHE A 521 28.12 -3.18 -0.50
N MET A 522 28.01 -4.02 -1.53
CA MET A 522 29.12 -4.67 -2.21
C MET A 522 28.83 -4.62 -3.71
N GLU A 523 29.75 -4.11 -4.51
CA GLU A 523 29.69 -4.18 -5.98
C GLU A 523 30.60 -5.33 -6.43
N PRO A 524 30.10 -6.53 -6.74
CA PRO A 524 30.93 -7.66 -7.16
C PRO A 524 31.57 -7.35 -8.52
N LEU A 525 32.90 -7.50 -8.60
CA LEU A 525 33.70 -7.16 -9.78
C LEU A 525 34.03 -8.42 -10.61
N GLY A 526 34.17 -9.57 -9.96
CA GLY A 526 34.54 -10.83 -10.60
C GLY A 526 35.14 -11.84 -9.62
N ASP A 527 35.49 -13.02 -10.14
CA ASP A 527 36.22 -14.04 -9.40
C ASP A 527 37.69 -13.58 -9.20
N TYR A 528 38.19 -13.67 -7.97
CA TYR A 528 39.58 -13.33 -7.66
C TYR A 528 40.45 -14.58 -7.70
N VAL A 529 41.29 -14.68 -8.74
CA VAL A 529 42.11 -15.86 -9.03
C VAL A 529 43.53 -15.42 -9.34
N ASN A 530 44.51 -16.02 -8.67
CA ASN A 530 45.95 -15.77 -8.89
C ASN A 530 46.36 -14.29 -8.90
N GLY A 531 45.76 -13.48 -8.02
CA GLY A 531 46.07 -12.05 -7.89
C GLY A 531 45.36 -11.14 -8.92
N LYS A 532 44.43 -11.67 -9.71
CA LYS A 532 43.66 -10.93 -10.72
C LYS A 532 42.15 -11.08 -10.51
N ILE A 533 41.41 -10.08 -10.95
CA ILE A 533 39.94 -10.15 -11.06
C ILE A 533 39.60 -10.64 -12.45
N VAL A 534 38.94 -11.79 -12.52
CA VAL A 534 38.40 -12.37 -13.75
C VAL A 534 36.90 -12.06 -13.76
N PRO A 535 36.33 -11.49 -14.84
CA PRO A 535 34.88 -11.31 -14.94
C PRO A 535 34.15 -12.63 -14.66
N PHE A 536 32.98 -12.58 -14.03
CA PHE A 536 32.18 -13.80 -13.85
C PHE A 536 31.93 -14.48 -15.21
N PRO A 537 31.88 -15.82 -15.26
CA PRO A 537 31.42 -16.52 -16.45
C PRO A 537 30.08 -15.93 -16.88
N ALA A 538 29.93 -15.65 -18.18
CA ALA A 538 28.66 -15.17 -18.71
C ALA A 538 27.56 -16.16 -18.29
N ILE A 539 26.58 -15.68 -17.52
CA ILE A 539 25.52 -16.52 -16.96
C ILE A 539 24.83 -17.19 -18.14
N GLN A 540 25.00 -18.50 -18.27
CA GLN A 540 24.17 -19.29 -19.17
C GLN A 540 22.76 -19.23 -18.59
N LYS A 541 21.95 -18.28 -19.07
CA LYS A 541 20.49 -18.34 -18.89
C LYS A 541 20.09 -19.77 -19.26
N GLN A 542 19.45 -20.49 -18.35
CA GLN A 542 18.89 -21.80 -18.69
C GLN A 542 17.95 -21.58 -19.87
N THR A 543 18.33 -22.07 -21.04
CA THR A 543 17.49 -22.01 -22.24
C THR A 543 16.32 -22.95 -22.03
N VAL A 544 15.20 -22.41 -21.55
CA VAL A 544 13.93 -23.12 -21.55
C VAL A 544 13.62 -23.48 -23.00
N THR A 545 13.47 -24.77 -23.28
CA THR A 545 13.35 -25.27 -24.65
C THR A 545 12.17 -24.58 -25.36
N PRO A 546 12.38 -23.96 -26.54
CA PRO A 546 11.29 -23.41 -27.32
C PRO A 546 10.39 -24.53 -27.84
N ILE A 547 9.09 -24.26 -27.90
CA ILE A 547 8.08 -25.23 -28.33
C ILE A 547 7.33 -24.73 -29.57
N ASN A 548 6.64 -25.66 -30.24
CA ASN A 548 5.60 -25.27 -31.18
C ASN A 548 4.31 -24.96 -30.40
N ILE A 549 3.65 -23.85 -30.68
CA ILE A 549 2.36 -23.47 -30.12
C ILE A 549 1.31 -23.71 -31.20
N SER A 550 0.73 -24.90 -31.21
CA SER A 550 -0.26 -25.34 -32.20
C SER A 550 -1.04 -26.56 -31.68
N PRO A 551 -2.16 -26.93 -32.32
CA PRO A 551 -2.89 -28.17 -32.01
C PRO A 551 -2.06 -29.44 -32.23
N ASP A 552 -0.94 -29.35 -32.97
CA ASP A 552 0.00 -30.43 -33.25
C ASP A 552 1.26 -30.38 -32.36
N SER A 553 1.23 -29.57 -31.29
CA SER A 553 2.33 -29.53 -30.33
C SER A 553 2.49 -30.84 -29.57
N LYS A 554 3.74 -31.14 -29.19
CA LYS A 554 4.11 -32.25 -28.29
C LYS A 554 4.17 -31.81 -26.83
N ASP A 555 4.00 -30.52 -26.56
CA ASP A 555 3.98 -29.93 -25.22
C ASP A 555 2.56 -29.46 -24.91
N GLY A 556 1.98 -29.93 -23.79
CA GLY A 556 0.59 -29.63 -23.43
C GLY A 556 0.30 -28.14 -23.29
N LEU A 557 1.27 -27.32 -22.87
CA LEU A 557 1.11 -25.86 -22.84
C LEU A 557 1.12 -25.30 -24.27
N GLY A 558 1.91 -25.86 -25.18
CA GLY A 558 1.89 -25.50 -26.61
C GLY A 558 0.56 -25.82 -27.29
N VAL A 559 -0.12 -26.88 -26.85
CA VAL A 559 -1.50 -27.20 -27.31
C VAL A 559 -2.50 -26.21 -26.68
N ALA A 560 -2.44 -26.01 -25.36
CA ALA A 560 -3.34 -25.11 -24.62
C ALA A 560 -3.27 -23.63 -25.08
N LEU A 561 -2.07 -23.13 -25.40
CA LEU A 561 -1.86 -21.76 -25.91
C LEU A 561 -2.24 -21.59 -27.39
N SER A 562 -2.53 -22.67 -28.12
CA SER A 562 -3.00 -22.57 -29.50
C SER A 562 -4.41 -21.97 -29.60
N LEU A 563 -4.82 -21.51 -30.79
CA LEU A 563 -6.17 -20.98 -31.01
C LEU A 563 -7.23 -22.09 -31.09
N ALA A 564 -6.91 -23.17 -31.79
CA ALA A 564 -7.80 -24.28 -32.12
C ALA A 564 -7.81 -25.37 -31.03
N THR A 565 -8.06 -24.98 -29.77
CA THR A 565 -8.10 -25.90 -28.64
C THR A 565 -9.31 -26.85 -28.67
N ALA A 566 -10.40 -26.48 -29.37
CA ALA A 566 -11.49 -27.39 -29.71
C ALA A 566 -11.04 -28.57 -30.58
N LEU A 567 -10.26 -28.29 -31.64
CA LEU A 567 -9.71 -29.31 -32.54
C LEU A 567 -8.70 -30.20 -31.81
N ALA A 568 -7.86 -29.62 -30.93
CA ALA A 568 -6.97 -30.39 -30.09
C ALA A 568 -7.73 -31.33 -29.14
N LYS A 569 -8.88 -30.89 -28.59
CA LYS A 569 -9.77 -31.72 -27.78
C LYS A 569 -10.45 -32.83 -28.58
N GLU A 570 -10.96 -32.55 -29.78
CA GLU A 570 -11.51 -33.57 -30.69
C GLU A 570 -10.47 -34.64 -31.04
N GLN A 571 -9.21 -34.23 -31.22
CA GLN A 571 -8.08 -35.13 -31.49
C GLN A 571 -7.52 -35.85 -30.24
N GLY A 572 -8.11 -35.65 -29.06
CA GLY A 572 -7.69 -36.29 -27.81
C GLY A 572 -6.34 -35.80 -27.27
N LYS A 573 -5.90 -34.58 -27.65
CA LYS A 573 -4.65 -33.94 -27.19
C LYS A 573 -4.88 -32.93 -26.05
N LEU A 574 -6.15 -32.71 -25.68
CA LEU A 574 -6.62 -31.99 -24.50
C LEU A 574 -7.92 -32.65 -24.04
N GLN A 575 -8.19 -32.73 -22.74
CA GLN A 575 -9.52 -33.11 -22.24
C GLN A 575 -10.48 -31.92 -22.19
N ASN A 576 -9.97 -30.70 -21.96
CA ASN A 576 -10.76 -29.47 -21.84
C ASN A 576 -10.39 -28.42 -22.89
N ASP A 577 -11.38 -27.63 -23.31
CA ASP A 577 -11.18 -26.51 -24.23
C ASP A 577 -11.16 -25.19 -23.45
N TYR A 578 -10.36 -24.24 -23.92
CA TYR A 578 -10.19 -22.93 -23.32
C TYR A 578 -11.16 -21.94 -23.94
N GLN A 579 -12.39 -21.94 -23.42
CA GLN A 579 -13.48 -21.06 -23.85
C GLN A 579 -13.12 -19.59 -23.64
N VAL A 580 -13.71 -18.71 -24.45
CA VAL A 580 -13.44 -17.26 -24.42
C VAL A 580 -14.72 -16.45 -24.65
N SER A 581 -15.08 -15.61 -23.69
CA SER A 581 -16.10 -14.58 -23.81
C SER A 581 -15.47 -13.25 -24.23
N VAL A 582 -15.98 -12.62 -25.30
CA VAL A 582 -15.48 -11.35 -25.84
C VAL A 582 -16.66 -10.40 -26.10
N ASN A 583 -16.55 -9.14 -25.64
CA ASN A 583 -17.56 -8.07 -25.74
C ASN A 583 -18.96 -8.48 -25.24
N ASN A 584 -19.12 -8.64 -23.92
CA ASN A 584 -20.39 -8.85 -23.21
C ASN A 584 -21.21 -10.07 -23.66
N ASN A 585 -20.54 -11.09 -24.18
CA ASN A 585 -21.16 -12.36 -24.53
C ASN A 585 -21.28 -13.26 -23.27
N PRO A 586 -22.42 -13.93 -23.01
CA PRO A 586 -22.58 -14.78 -21.84
C PRO A 586 -21.72 -16.06 -21.88
N GLU A 587 -21.42 -16.59 -20.71
CA GLU A 587 -20.60 -17.78 -20.46
C GLU A 587 -21.37 -19.10 -20.76
N ALA A 588 -20.66 -20.17 -21.13
CA ALA A 588 -21.27 -21.44 -21.55
C ALA A 588 -21.39 -22.42 -20.35
N PRO A 589 -22.58 -23.01 -20.06
CA PRO A 589 -22.67 -24.07 -19.06
C PRO A 589 -21.87 -25.32 -19.46
N ALA A 590 -21.14 -25.89 -18.51
CA ALA A 590 -20.28 -27.05 -18.76
C ALA A 590 -21.08 -28.30 -19.18
N GLY A 591 -20.54 -29.05 -20.17
CA GLY A 591 -20.94 -30.45 -20.43
C GLY A 591 -21.88 -30.72 -21.61
N GLN A 592 -22.17 -29.74 -22.48
CA GLN A 592 -22.75 -30.00 -23.81
C GLN A 592 -21.72 -29.64 -24.91
N TYR A 593 -22.20 -29.38 -26.14
CA TYR A 593 -21.44 -28.99 -27.33
C TYR A 593 -20.81 -30.14 -28.14
N GLY A 594 -21.02 -30.08 -29.45
CA GLY A 594 -20.46 -30.98 -30.46
C GLY A 594 -19.96 -30.19 -31.67
N VAL A 595 -19.71 -30.86 -32.78
CA VAL A 595 -19.11 -30.26 -34.00
C VAL A 595 -20.03 -29.19 -34.60
N GLU A 596 -19.55 -27.95 -34.75
CA GLU A 596 -20.34 -26.84 -35.31
C GLU A 596 -19.89 -26.41 -36.72
N ASN A 597 -20.87 -26.25 -37.63
CA ASN A 597 -20.68 -25.72 -38.97
C ASN A 597 -20.85 -24.19 -38.98
N HIS A 598 -20.08 -23.50 -39.82
CA HIS A 598 -19.98 -22.02 -39.87
C HIS A 598 -21.21 -21.27 -40.44
N VAL A 599 -22.41 -21.43 -39.87
CA VAL A 599 -23.60 -20.67 -40.32
C VAL A 599 -24.45 -20.14 -39.15
N GLN A 600 -24.09 -18.92 -38.72
CA GLN A 600 -24.83 -18.03 -37.81
C GLN A 600 -25.00 -18.48 -36.35
N LYS A 601 -25.00 -17.47 -35.47
CA LYS A 601 -25.09 -17.60 -34.02
C LYS A 601 -26.34 -16.85 -33.52
N PRO A 602 -27.19 -17.46 -32.68
CA PRO A 602 -28.29 -16.75 -32.02
C PRO A 602 -27.79 -15.70 -31.01
N GLU A 603 -28.56 -14.62 -30.85
CA GLU A 603 -28.27 -13.58 -29.86
C GLU A 603 -28.36 -14.14 -28.43
N GLY A 604 -27.32 -13.91 -27.61
CA GLY A 604 -27.28 -14.37 -26.21
C GLY A 604 -26.66 -15.74 -25.94
N VAL A 605 -25.87 -16.32 -26.84
CA VAL A 605 -25.19 -17.63 -26.66
C VAL A 605 -23.66 -17.46 -26.51
N ALA A 606 -22.98 -18.35 -25.78
CA ALA A 606 -21.52 -18.37 -25.64
C ALA A 606 -20.76 -18.60 -26.97
N TYR A 607 -19.44 -18.37 -27.01
CA TYR A 607 -18.58 -18.91 -28.08
C TYR A 607 -17.95 -20.22 -27.59
N ALA A 608 -17.97 -21.27 -28.42
CA ALA A 608 -17.49 -22.59 -28.02
C ALA A 608 -15.96 -22.63 -27.76
N SER A 609 -15.17 -21.81 -28.47
CA SER A 609 -13.72 -21.77 -28.39
C SER A 609 -13.15 -20.40 -28.80
N ALA A 610 -11.87 -20.17 -28.53
CA ALA A 610 -11.15 -18.98 -29.02
C ALA A 610 -11.17 -18.88 -30.56
N GLU A 611 -10.98 -20.00 -31.26
CA GLU A 611 -11.06 -20.06 -32.73
C GLU A 611 -12.47 -19.74 -33.26
N HIS A 612 -13.53 -20.19 -32.58
CA HIS A 612 -14.90 -19.82 -32.92
C HIS A 612 -15.10 -18.31 -32.73
N ALA A 613 -14.67 -17.74 -31.60
CA ALA A 613 -14.76 -16.30 -31.34
C ALA A 613 -14.05 -15.47 -32.45
N PHE A 614 -12.83 -15.86 -32.83
CA PHE A 614 -12.07 -15.21 -33.89
C PHE A 614 -12.76 -15.28 -35.26
N ASN A 615 -13.11 -16.49 -35.72
CA ASN A 615 -13.69 -16.69 -37.06
C ASN A 615 -15.08 -16.02 -37.19
N HIS A 616 -15.90 -16.08 -36.14
CA HIS A 616 -17.21 -15.43 -36.14
C HIS A 616 -17.09 -13.89 -36.20
N ARG A 617 -16.14 -13.31 -35.46
CA ARG A 617 -15.90 -11.86 -35.48
C ARG A 617 -15.34 -11.39 -36.83
N LYS A 618 -14.45 -12.16 -37.45
CA LYS A 618 -13.97 -11.94 -38.82
C LYS A 618 -15.11 -11.97 -39.86
N GLN A 619 -16.09 -12.85 -39.67
CA GLN A 619 -17.30 -12.89 -40.52
C GLN A 619 -18.25 -11.70 -40.29
N LEU A 620 -18.44 -11.26 -39.04
CA LEU A 620 -19.26 -10.08 -38.72
C LEU A 620 -18.62 -8.76 -39.17
N HIS A 621 -17.29 -8.68 -39.19
CA HIS A 621 -16.54 -7.49 -39.56
C HIS A 621 -15.49 -7.80 -40.64
N PRO A 622 -15.88 -8.05 -41.91
CA PRO A 622 -14.95 -8.43 -42.99
C PRO A 622 -13.90 -7.37 -43.36
N SER A 623 -14.03 -6.15 -42.83
CA SER A 623 -13.08 -5.04 -42.99
C SER A 623 -12.30 -4.72 -41.70
N ALA A 624 -12.37 -5.57 -40.68
CA ALA A 624 -11.61 -5.41 -39.45
C ALA A 624 -10.15 -5.86 -39.64
N ASP A 625 -9.28 -5.31 -38.80
CA ASP A 625 -7.88 -5.69 -38.68
C ASP A 625 -7.78 -7.07 -38.01
N GLU A 626 -7.48 -8.11 -38.79
CA GLU A 626 -7.41 -9.50 -38.31
C GLU A 626 -6.37 -9.70 -37.21
N TYR A 627 -5.27 -8.93 -37.22
CA TYR A 627 -4.25 -9.01 -36.19
C TYR A 627 -4.78 -8.50 -34.85
N LYS A 628 -5.43 -7.33 -34.84
CA LYS A 628 -6.05 -6.78 -33.62
C LYS A 628 -7.14 -7.67 -33.05
N LEU A 629 -7.94 -8.28 -33.93
CA LEU A 629 -8.96 -9.24 -33.52
C LEU A 629 -8.34 -10.50 -32.89
N MET A 630 -7.20 -10.97 -33.39
CA MET A 630 -6.44 -12.07 -32.78
C MET A 630 -5.93 -11.69 -31.39
N VAL A 631 -5.34 -10.50 -31.23
CA VAL A 631 -4.88 -9.97 -29.94
C VAL A 631 -6.03 -9.89 -28.94
N GLU A 632 -7.20 -9.35 -29.34
CA GLU A 632 -8.39 -9.24 -28.47
C GLU A 632 -8.86 -10.61 -27.94
N VAL A 633 -8.94 -11.62 -28.82
CA VAL A 633 -9.36 -12.99 -28.46
C VAL A 633 -8.32 -13.70 -27.58
N LEU A 634 -7.02 -13.58 -27.91
CA LEU A 634 -5.95 -14.18 -27.11
C LEU A 634 -5.78 -13.50 -25.75
N GLN A 635 -5.98 -12.18 -25.68
CA GLN A 635 -5.97 -11.45 -24.42
C GLN A 635 -7.13 -11.92 -23.53
N ALA A 636 -8.34 -11.97 -24.07
CA ALA A 636 -9.51 -12.48 -23.33
C ALA A 636 -9.28 -13.93 -22.84
N LYS A 637 -8.63 -14.80 -23.64
CA LYS A 637 -8.21 -16.15 -23.23
C LYS A 637 -7.22 -16.14 -22.05
N LEU A 638 -6.20 -15.27 -22.08
CA LEU A 638 -5.20 -15.18 -21.00
C LEU A 638 -5.74 -14.52 -19.72
N GLU A 639 -6.72 -13.62 -19.83
CA GLU A 639 -7.43 -13.03 -18.69
C GLU A 639 -8.38 -14.05 -18.03
N GLN A 640 -9.13 -14.83 -18.82
CA GLN A 640 -10.08 -15.82 -18.33
C GLN A 640 -9.41 -17.10 -17.81
N HIS A 641 -8.19 -17.39 -18.25
CA HIS A 641 -7.41 -18.57 -17.82
C HIS A 641 -6.04 -18.19 -17.23
N PRO A 642 -5.96 -17.53 -16.04
CA PRO A 642 -4.71 -16.98 -15.49
C PRO A 642 -3.54 -17.97 -15.35
N ARG A 643 -3.85 -19.27 -15.20
CA ARG A 643 -2.85 -20.35 -15.16
C ARG A 643 -1.99 -20.42 -16.43
N LEU A 644 -2.52 -20.03 -17.60
CA LEU A 644 -1.76 -19.93 -18.85
C LEU A 644 -0.73 -18.80 -18.78
N THR A 645 -1.15 -17.63 -18.27
CA THR A 645 -0.28 -16.46 -18.04
C THR A 645 0.84 -16.79 -17.05
N GLU A 646 0.54 -17.49 -15.95
CA GLU A 646 1.57 -17.99 -15.04
C GLU A 646 2.54 -18.99 -15.69
N ALA A 647 2.04 -19.88 -16.54
CA ALA A 647 2.87 -20.88 -17.22
C ALA A 647 3.83 -20.24 -18.23
N ILE A 648 3.38 -19.22 -18.96
CA ILE A 648 4.24 -18.38 -19.82
C ILE A 648 5.30 -17.68 -18.96
N ALA A 649 4.92 -17.06 -17.84
CA ALA A 649 5.86 -16.37 -16.94
C ALA A 649 6.94 -17.32 -16.39
N LYS A 650 6.55 -18.52 -15.92
CA LYS A 650 7.45 -19.57 -15.43
C LYS A 650 8.44 -20.08 -16.49
N ARG A 651 8.11 -19.95 -17.78
CA ARG A 651 8.99 -20.36 -18.90
C ARG A 651 9.87 -19.24 -19.45
N GLY A 652 9.69 -17.99 -19.03
CA GLY A 652 10.52 -16.85 -19.44
C GLY A 652 9.76 -15.68 -20.07
N GLY A 653 8.43 -15.68 -20.03
CA GLY A 653 7.63 -14.55 -20.52
C GLY A 653 7.72 -14.33 -22.03
N THR A 654 7.78 -13.08 -22.45
CA THR A 654 7.94 -12.69 -23.87
C THR A 654 9.26 -13.18 -24.47
N GLU A 655 10.36 -13.18 -23.72
CA GLU A 655 11.65 -13.72 -24.20
C GLU A 655 11.56 -15.22 -24.56
N TRP A 656 10.69 -15.98 -23.88
CA TRP A 656 10.40 -17.36 -24.23
C TRP A 656 9.45 -17.48 -25.44
N LEU A 657 8.35 -16.71 -25.47
CA LEU A 657 7.42 -16.69 -26.60
C LEU A 657 8.13 -16.32 -27.92
N GLU A 658 9.03 -15.33 -27.91
CA GLU A 658 9.84 -14.93 -29.07
C GLU A 658 10.77 -16.04 -29.59
N ASN A 659 11.04 -17.08 -28.80
CA ASN A 659 11.83 -18.24 -29.23
C ASN A 659 10.97 -19.42 -29.71
N CYS A 660 9.68 -19.45 -29.39
CA CYS A 660 8.72 -20.48 -29.83
C CYS A 660 8.33 -20.33 -31.31
N THR A 661 7.69 -21.38 -31.86
CA THR A 661 7.13 -21.38 -33.22
C THR A 661 5.62 -21.49 -33.19
N ASN A 662 4.94 -21.01 -34.23
CA ASN A 662 3.62 -21.48 -34.61
C ASN A 662 3.75 -22.10 -36.01
N ILE A 663 3.59 -23.41 -36.11
CA ILE A 663 3.62 -24.16 -37.37
C ILE A 663 2.44 -25.11 -37.35
N THR A 664 1.63 -25.07 -38.41
CA THR A 664 0.40 -25.84 -38.54
C THR A 664 0.34 -26.54 -39.90
N ASN A 665 -0.68 -27.38 -40.07
CA ASN A 665 -1.00 -27.99 -41.36
C ASN A 665 -2.05 -27.17 -42.16
N ALA A 666 -2.37 -25.95 -41.73
CA ALA A 666 -3.37 -25.09 -42.37
C ALA A 666 -2.87 -24.44 -43.68
N GLN A 667 -3.81 -24.00 -44.51
CA GLN A 667 -3.53 -23.27 -45.76
C GLN A 667 -3.12 -21.81 -45.52
N ASP A 668 -3.56 -21.20 -44.41
CA ASP A 668 -3.28 -19.80 -44.10
C ASP A 668 -1.92 -19.64 -43.41
N LYS A 669 -0.89 -19.35 -44.22
CA LYS A 669 0.50 -19.24 -43.76
C LYS A 669 0.84 -17.91 -43.10
N GLN A 670 -0.07 -16.92 -43.04
CA GLN A 670 0.23 -15.62 -42.43
C GLN A 670 0.46 -15.71 -40.90
N TRP A 671 -0.11 -16.73 -40.26
CA TRP A 671 -0.01 -16.95 -38.81
C TRP A 671 1.23 -17.75 -38.41
N GLU A 672 1.87 -18.45 -39.35
CA GLU A 672 2.99 -19.36 -39.06
C GLU A 672 4.35 -18.66 -39.04
N GLY A 673 5.33 -19.28 -38.37
CA GLY A 673 6.71 -18.78 -38.28
C GLY A 673 7.34 -19.00 -36.90
N LYS A 674 8.51 -18.38 -36.67
CA LYS A 674 9.20 -18.39 -35.37
C LYS A 674 9.19 -16.99 -34.75
N GLY A 675 8.80 -16.88 -33.49
CA GLY A 675 8.88 -15.60 -32.76
C GLY A 675 8.20 -14.47 -33.52
N LYS A 676 8.94 -13.39 -33.75
CA LYS A 676 8.48 -12.21 -34.50
C LYS A 676 8.26 -12.43 -36.00
N GLU A 677 8.54 -13.62 -36.54
CA GLU A 677 8.20 -13.98 -37.93
C GLU A 677 6.79 -14.59 -38.03
N SER A 678 6.16 -14.98 -36.91
CA SER A 678 4.78 -15.46 -36.85
C SER A 678 3.85 -14.36 -36.34
N ALA A 679 2.84 -13.99 -37.12
CA ALA A 679 1.81 -13.05 -36.67
C ALA A 679 1.04 -13.59 -35.44
N PHE A 680 0.92 -14.92 -35.29
CA PHE A 680 0.28 -15.53 -34.12
C PHE A 680 1.14 -15.40 -32.86
N ILE A 681 2.45 -15.64 -32.94
CA ILE A 681 3.35 -15.49 -31.79
C ILE A 681 3.51 -14.00 -31.43
N GLN A 682 3.50 -13.10 -32.40
CA GLN A 682 3.38 -11.66 -32.15
C GLN A 682 2.10 -11.34 -31.36
N ALA A 683 0.92 -11.74 -31.88
CA ALA A 683 -0.37 -11.46 -31.25
C ALA A 683 -0.49 -12.08 -29.84
N LEU A 684 0.06 -13.28 -29.63
CA LEU A 684 0.11 -13.95 -28.31
C LEU A 684 1.07 -13.24 -27.35
N SER A 685 2.20 -12.72 -27.84
CA SER A 685 3.15 -11.94 -27.03
C SER A 685 2.59 -10.58 -26.65
N GLU A 686 1.88 -9.92 -27.57
CA GLU A 686 1.15 -8.67 -27.33
C GLU A 686 0.00 -8.89 -26.35
N ALA A 687 -0.84 -9.91 -26.57
CA ALA A 687 -1.90 -10.29 -25.63
C ALA A 687 -1.36 -10.60 -24.22
N TYR A 688 -0.27 -11.38 -24.11
CA TYR A 688 0.38 -11.65 -22.83
C TYR A 688 0.94 -10.37 -22.19
N THR A 689 1.56 -9.49 -22.99
CA THR A 689 2.05 -8.19 -22.52
C THR A 689 0.88 -7.34 -22.02
N ASN A 690 -0.22 -7.24 -22.75
CA ASN A 690 -1.43 -6.53 -22.33
C ASN A 690 -2.03 -7.12 -21.04
N VAL A 691 -2.08 -8.44 -20.87
CA VAL A 691 -2.55 -9.06 -19.60
C VAL A 691 -1.60 -8.77 -18.44
N VAL A 692 -0.29 -8.82 -18.67
CA VAL A 692 0.72 -8.52 -17.65
C VAL A 692 0.73 -7.04 -17.30
N GLU A 693 0.66 -6.15 -18.28
CA GLU A 693 0.55 -4.69 -18.11
C GLU A 693 -0.78 -4.31 -17.48
N LYS A 694 -1.90 -4.92 -17.86
CA LYS A 694 -3.21 -4.75 -17.19
C LYS A 694 -3.18 -5.28 -15.77
N SER A 695 -2.51 -6.39 -15.49
CA SER A 695 -2.33 -6.92 -14.14
C SER A 695 -1.42 -6.03 -13.30
N GLN A 696 -0.37 -5.47 -13.89
CA GLN A 696 0.53 -4.50 -13.26
C GLN A 696 -0.15 -3.14 -13.09
N GLN A 697 -0.98 -2.68 -14.04
CA GLN A 697 -1.80 -1.48 -13.94
C GLN A 697 -2.96 -1.67 -12.97
N THR A 698 -3.50 -2.88 -12.79
CA THR A 698 -4.45 -3.17 -11.72
C THR A 698 -3.70 -3.16 -10.38
N THR A 699 -2.51 -3.76 -10.30
CA THR A 699 -1.66 -3.72 -9.09
C THR A 699 -1.20 -2.29 -8.76
N VAL A 700 -0.94 -1.45 -9.77
CA VAL A 700 -0.52 -0.06 -9.65
C VAL A 700 -1.73 0.84 -9.40
N GLN A 701 -2.89 0.67 -10.02
CA GLN A 701 -4.11 1.42 -9.69
C GLN A 701 -4.58 1.09 -8.27
N THR A 702 -4.59 -0.19 -7.85
CA THR A 702 -4.88 -0.58 -6.45
C THR A 702 -3.78 -0.13 -5.47
N GLN A 703 -2.61 0.33 -5.92
CA GLN A 703 -1.58 0.96 -5.07
C GLN A 703 -1.54 2.50 -5.18
N GLN A 704 -1.97 3.07 -6.29
CA GLN A 704 -1.94 4.49 -6.61
C GLN A 704 -3.22 5.17 -6.09
N GLU A 705 -4.37 4.50 -6.16
CA GLU A 705 -5.57 4.85 -5.39
C GLU A 705 -5.34 4.72 -3.87
N LYS A 706 -4.42 3.83 -3.45
CA LYS A 706 -4.01 3.70 -2.04
C LYS A 706 -3.00 4.79 -1.60
N SER A 707 -2.25 5.40 -2.53
CA SER A 707 -1.33 6.52 -2.24
C SER A 707 -1.96 7.91 -2.36
N GLU A 708 -2.94 8.10 -3.25
CA GLU A 708 -3.64 9.40 -3.37
C GLU A 708 -4.71 9.62 -2.27
N GLN A 709 -5.02 8.60 -1.47
CA GLN A 709 -5.95 8.69 -0.34
C GLN A 709 -5.26 8.76 1.05
N THR A 710 -3.92 8.87 1.11
CA THR A 710 -3.19 9.01 2.39
C THR A 710 -2.81 10.44 2.79
N ASP A 711 -2.88 11.42 1.89
CA ASP A 711 -2.58 12.84 2.18
C ASP A 711 -3.80 13.79 2.11
N ARG A 712 -5.01 13.24 1.95
CA ARG A 712 -6.22 13.92 2.44
C ARG A 712 -6.59 13.30 3.78
N PRO A 713 -6.94 14.10 4.82
CA PRO A 713 -7.54 13.53 6.02
C PRO A 713 -8.77 12.74 5.60
N LEU A 714 -9.01 11.56 6.20
CA LEU A 714 -10.28 10.84 6.04
C LEU A 714 -11.42 11.72 6.58
N THR A 715 -11.96 12.57 5.72
CA THR A 715 -13.17 13.33 5.98
C THR A 715 -14.30 12.31 6.01
N ASN A 716 -14.67 11.93 7.23
CA ASN A 716 -15.80 11.07 7.54
C ASN A 716 -17.00 11.46 6.66
N PRO A 717 -17.45 10.58 5.73
CA PRO A 717 -18.46 10.95 4.72
C PRO A 717 -19.78 11.43 5.32
N LEU A 718 -20.07 11.07 6.58
CA LEU A 718 -21.31 11.43 7.27
C LEU A 718 -21.17 12.67 8.18
N SER A 719 -19.96 13.25 8.32
CA SER A 719 -19.68 14.35 9.26
C SER A 719 -20.36 15.69 8.95
N GLN A 720 -20.76 15.93 7.69
CA GLN A 720 -21.46 17.13 7.23
C GLN A 720 -22.89 16.84 6.76
N LEU A 721 -23.40 15.63 6.99
CA LEU A 721 -24.71 15.20 6.51
C LEU A 721 -25.80 15.59 7.53
N GLU A 722 -26.73 16.44 7.11
CA GLU A 722 -27.85 16.88 7.96
C GLU A 722 -28.86 15.74 8.23
N PRO A 723 -29.31 15.54 9.49
CA PRO A 723 -30.25 14.48 9.82
C PRO A 723 -31.66 14.81 9.34
N ILE A 724 -32.37 13.80 8.82
CA ILE A 724 -33.73 13.96 8.26
C ILE A 724 -34.74 14.56 9.27
N ASN A 725 -34.52 14.32 10.56
CA ASN A 725 -35.20 15.01 11.68
C ASN A 725 -34.46 14.73 13.01
N ALA A 726 -34.88 15.39 14.09
CA ALA A 726 -34.28 15.26 15.42
C ALA A 726 -34.21 13.81 15.95
N ALA A 727 -35.19 12.95 15.64
CA ALA A 727 -35.15 11.54 16.05
C ALA A 727 -34.08 10.75 15.27
N VAL A 728 -33.84 11.08 14.00
CA VAL A 728 -32.74 10.52 13.22
C VAL A 728 -31.38 11.05 13.71
N ALA A 729 -31.30 12.30 14.18
CA ALA A 729 -30.05 12.90 14.66
C ALA A 729 -29.38 12.10 15.78
N GLU A 730 -30.15 11.60 16.75
CA GLU A 730 -29.62 10.75 17.83
C GLU A 730 -29.11 9.40 17.32
N HIS A 731 -29.86 8.74 16.43
CA HIS A 731 -29.42 7.46 15.85
C HIS A 731 -28.22 7.61 14.91
N MET A 732 -28.09 8.75 14.23
CA MET A 732 -27.02 9.02 13.27
C MET A 732 -25.64 9.21 13.93
N LYS A 733 -25.57 9.49 15.24
CA LYS A 733 -24.30 9.62 15.97
C LYS A 733 -23.44 8.35 15.89
N LYS A 734 -24.05 7.17 15.96
CA LYS A 734 -23.34 5.88 15.79
C LYS A 734 -22.91 5.63 14.35
N ASP A 735 -23.72 6.03 13.36
CA ASP A 735 -23.39 5.90 11.95
C ASP A 735 -22.20 6.80 11.57
N ILE A 736 -22.16 8.03 12.11
CA ILE A 736 -21.00 8.93 12.01
C ILE A 736 -19.77 8.31 12.68
N ALA A 737 -19.91 7.70 13.87
CA ALA A 737 -18.79 7.03 14.55
C ALA A 737 -18.24 5.83 13.75
N MET A 738 -19.10 5.02 13.13
CA MET A 738 -18.67 3.97 12.20
C MET A 738 -17.97 4.56 10.96
N ALA A 739 -18.55 5.58 10.35
CA ALA A 739 -17.99 6.23 9.17
C ALA A 739 -16.66 6.98 9.42
N GLN A 740 -16.28 7.19 10.69
CA GLN A 740 -14.98 7.74 11.07
C GLN A 740 -13.82 6.74 10.87
N ILE A 741 -14.11 5.44 10.91
CA ILE A 741 -13.11 4.35 10.90
C ILE A 741 -13.27 3.37 9.73
N ALA A 742 -14.39 3.41 9.01
CA ALA A 742 -14.61 2.56 7.84
C ALA A 742 -13.85 3.02 6.59
N THR A 743 -13.37 2.04 5.81
CA THR A 743 -12.77 2.24 4.49
C THR A 743 -13.83 2.27 3.39
N GLN A 744 -14.91 1.49 3.53
CA GLN A 744 -16.00 1.37 2.54
C GLN A 744 -17.37 1.17 3.23
N PHE A 745 -18.45 1.27 2.45
CA PHE A 745 -19.83 1.13 2.92
C PHE A 745 -20.60 0.05 2.15
N ILE A 746 -21.36 -0.80 2.86
CA ILE A 746 -22.41 -1.64 2.27
C ILE A 746 -23.75 -1.17 2.85
N GLY A 747 -24.63 -0.71 1.97
CA GLY A 747 -25.95 -0.26 2.38
C GLY A 747 -26.84 0.10 1.20
N LYS A 748 -28.07 -0.41 1.25
CA LYS A 748 -29.14 -0.13 0.31
C LYS A 748 -30.44 0.10 1.06
N SER A 749 -31.16 1.16 0.69
CA SER A 749 -32.47 1.50 1.25
C SER A 749 -33.55 0.54 0.77
N ALA A 750 -34.25 -0.12 1.70
CA ALA A 750 -35.47 -0.89 1.40
C ALA A 750 -36.73 0.01 1.25
N ALA A 751 -36.63 1.30 1.60
CA ALA A 751 -37.71 2.26 1.42
C ALA A 751 -37.89 2.70 -0.05
N SER A 752 -39.16 2.90 -0.44
CA SER A 752 -39.58 3.44 -1.75
C SER A 752 -38.82 4.73 -2.13
N PRO A 753 -38.57 5.01 -3.43
CA PRO A 753 -37.91 6.24 -3.88
C PRO A 753 -38.48 7.53 -3.28
N LYS A 754 -39.79 7.58 -3.00
CA LYS A 754 -40.47 8.76 -2.43
C LYS A 754 -40.38 8.89 -0.90
N THR A 755 -39.85 7.89 -0.20
CA THR A 755 -39.76 7.86 1.28
C THR A 755 -38.36 8.29 1.75
N PRO A 756 -38.22 9.29 2.65
CA PRO A 756 -36.93 9.71 3.20
C PRO A 756 -36.26 8.61 4.04
N SER A 757 -35.03 8.23 3.66
CA SER A 757 -34.29 7.08 4.19
C SER A 757 -32.84 7.44 4.47
N SER A 758 -32.39 7.32 5.73
CA SER A 758 -31.00 7.61 6.11
C SER A 758 -30.01 6.72 5.38
N THR A 759 -30.33 5.43 5.19
CA THR A 759 -29.51 4.49 4.40
C THR A 759 -29.21 5.00 2.99
N ARG A 760 -30.18 5.68 2.34
CA ARG A 760 -29.98 6.25 1.01
C ARG A 760 -29.10 7.50 1.03
N ASN A 761 -29.27 8.34 2.05
CA ASN A 761 -28.40 9.50 2.25
C ASN A 761 -26.96 9.05 2.55
N TYR A 762 -26.78 7.95 3.29
CA TYR A 762 -25.46 7.35 3.55
C TYR A 762 -24.87 6.77 2.27
N GLU A 763 -25.63 5.98 1.50
CA GLU A 763 -25.23 5.46 0.19
C GLU A 763 -24.75 6.59 -0.75
N GLN A 764 -25.45 7.72 -0.78
CA GLN A 764 -25.07 8.91 -1.57
C GLN A 764 -23.83 9.62 -1.01
N ALA A 765 -23.71 9.76 0.31
CA ALA A 765 -22.58 10.43 0.95
C ALA A 765 -21.27 9.64 0.82
N TRP A 766 -21.34 8.31 0.82
CA TRP A 766 -20.20 7.43 0.57
C TRP A 766 -19.79 7.34 -0.91
N GLY A 767 -20.70 7.66 -1.84
CA GLY A 767 -20.41 7.76 -3.27
C GLY A 767 -19.79 6.49 -3.85
N GLU A 768 -18.66 6.62 -4.53
CA GLU A 768 -17.94 5.49 -5.15
C GLU A 768 -17.39 4.47 -4.14
N ARG A 769 -17.33 4.81 -2.84
CA ARG A 769 -16.95 3.89 -1.75
C ARG A 769 -18.16 3.11 -1.20
N ALA A 770 -19.35 3.24 -1.79
CA ALA A 770 -20.54 2.48 -1.43
C ALA A 770 -20.77 1.29 -2.38
N ASN A 771 -21.05 0.12 -1.81
CA ASN A 771 -21.51 -1.09 -2.52
C ASN A 771 -20.58 -1.58 -3.64
N THR A 772 -19.26 -1.35 -3.49
CA THR A 772 -18.23 -1.55 -4.52
C THR A 772 -18.13 -2.98 -5.08
N GLY A 773 -18.36 -4.00 -4.24
CA GLY A 773 -18.12 -5.40 -4.59
C GLY A 773 -16.65 -5.77 -4.73
N ASN A 774 -15.72 -4.87 -4.40
CA ASN A 774 -14.27 -5.06 -4.47
C ASN A 774 -13.68 -4.78 -3.07
N TYR A 775 -13.17 -5.82 -2.42
CA TYR A 775 -12.80 -5.78 -1.00
C TYR A 775 -11.44 -6.43 -0.77
N SER A 776 -10.76 -6.03 0.30
CA SER A 776 -9.47 -6.56 0.74
C SER A 776 -9.45 -6.88 2.23
N LYS A 777 -8.47 -7.65 2.68
CA LYS A 777 -8.25 -7.96 4.11
C LYS A 777 -7.92 -6.74 4.99
N ASP A 778 -7.54 -5.63 4.37
CA ASP A 778 -7.19 -4.37 5.05
C ASP A 778 -8.45 -3.48 5.24
N ASP A 779 -9.58 -3.82 4.62
CA ASP A 779 -10.80 -3.03 4.67
C ASP A 779 -11.58 -3.19 5.98
N ILE A 780 -12.17 -2.07 6.42
CA ILE A 780 -13.15 -1.99 7.50
C ILE A 780 -14.47 -1.54 6.88
N ILE A 781 -15.41 -2.46 6.70
CA ILE A 781 -16.66 -2.23 5.98
C ILE A 781 -17.75 -1.77 6.94
N MET A 782 -18.23 -0.53 6.80
CA MET A 782 -19.45 -0.08 7.48
C MET A 782 -20.68 -0.73 6.83
N VAL A 783 -21.51 -1.41 7.62
CA VAL A 783 -22.80 -1.95 7.16
C VAL A 783 -23.93 -1.34 7.98
N SER A 784 -24.82 -0.60 7.32
CA SER A 784 -25.99 0.05 7.93
C SER A 784 -27.13 0.04 6.93
N GLY A 785 -28.32 -0.41 7.34
CA GLY A 785 -29.44 -0.67 6.44
C GLY A 785 -30.77 -0.09 6.89
N SER A 786 -31.85 -0.60 6.33
CA SER A 786 -33.22 -0.16 6.64
C SER A 786 -33.84 -1.06 7.70
N GLY A 787 -34.49 -0.46 8.69
CA GLY A 787 -35.35 -1.17 9.62
C GLY A 787 -36.85 -0.95 9.36
N PRO A 788 -37.71 -1.61 10.14
CA PRO A 788 -39.16 -1.71 9.89
C PRO A 788 -39.91 -0.44 10.32
N TRP A 789 -39.53 0.71 9.76
CA TRP A 789 -40.10 2.03 10.03
C TRP A 789 -40.45 2.76 8.74
N ARG A 790 -41.32 3.78 8.83
CA ARG A 790 -41.74 4.63 7.70
C ARG A 790 -42.35 3.84 6.51
N GLY A 791 -43.03 2.74 6.80
CA GLY A 791 -43.71 1.91 5.79
C GLY A 791 -42.83 0.88 5.07
N VAL A 792 -41.60 0.65 5.55
CA VAL A 792 -40.77 -0.49 5.12
C VAL A 792 -41.21 -1.75 5.85
N THR A 793 -41.44 -2.85 5.14
CA THR A 793 -41.81 -4.14 5.73
C THR A 793 -40.60 -5.06 5.96
N SER A 794 -40.74 -6.05 6.85
CA SER A 794 -39.70 -7.06 7.11
C SER A 794 -39.36 -7.89 5.87
N GLU A 795 -40.35 -8.16 5.01
CA GLU A 795 -40.17 -8.90 3.76
C GLU A 795 -39.34 -8.09 2.75
N GLN A 796 -39.56 -6.78 2.65
CA GLN A 796 -38.76 -5.89 1.81
C GLN A 796 -37.31 -5.82 2.30
N ILE A 797 -37.11 -5.79 3.62
CA ILE A 797 -35.78 -5.83 4.25
C ILE A 797 -35.07 -7.16 3.95
N ALA A 798 -35.78 -8.29 4.08
CA ALA A 798 -35.22 -9.61 3.77
C ALA A 798 -34.88 -9.79 2.29
N GLN A 799 -35.73 -9.33 1.38
CA GLN A 799 -35.47 -9.37 -0.07
C GLN A 799 -34.26 -8.52 -0.47
N ILE A 800 -34.12 -7.32 0.10
CA ILE A 800 -32.96 -6.46 -0.13
C ILE A 800 -31.70 -7.06 0.50
N PHE A 801 -31.80 -7.70 1.67
CA PHE A 801 -30.69 -8.40 2.29
C PHE A 801 -30.17 -9.54 1.40
N GLU A 802 -31.05 -10.44 0.94
CA GLU A 802 -30.68 -11.57 0.08
C GLU A 802 -30.13 -11.13 -1.29
N ASN A 803 -30.76 -10.14 -1.94
CA ASN A 803 -30.40 -9.76 -3.31
C ASN A 803 -29.24 -8.75 -3.40
N HIS A 804 -29.02 -7.92 -2.37
CA HIS A 804 -28.03 -6.84 -2.43
C HIS A 804 -26.92 -6.99 -1.37
N TYR A 805 -27.26 -7.25 -0.10
CA TYR A 805 -26.24 -7.31 0.96
C TYR A 805 -25.46 -8.62 0.89
N LYS A 806 -26.14 -9.77 0.80
CA LYS A 806 -25.54 -11.10 0.85
C LYS A 806 -24.45 -11.35 -0.21
N PRO A 807 -24.61 -10.94 -1.50
CA PRO A 807 -23.54 -11.08 -2.49
C PRO A 807 -22.31 -10.22 -2.16
N LEU A 808 -22.50 -9.00 -1.65
CA LEU A 808 -21.41 -8.10 -1.28
C LEU A 808 -20.69 -8.57 -0.01
N LEU A 809 -21.45 -9.02 1.00
CA LEU A 809 -20.92 -9.62 2.22
C LEU A 809 -20.10 -10.87 1.91
N ASN A 810 -20.54 -11.74 1.01
CA ASN A 810 -19.75 -12.92 0.59
C ASN A 810 -18.39 -12.53 0.01
N LYS A 811 -18.34 -11.53 -0.88
CA LYS A 811 -17.07 -11.03 -1.44
C LYS A 811 -16.15 -10.42 -0.36
N ALA A 812 -16.72 -9.69 0.59
CA ALA A 812 -15.96 -9.11 1.70
C ALA A 812 -15.45 -10.18 2.70
N ILE A 813 -16.23 -11.24 2.92
CA ILE A 813 -15.83 -12.43 3.71
C ILE A 813 -14.70 -13.18 3.01
N GLU A 814 -14.81 -13.42 1.70
CA GLU A 814 -13.78 -14.07 0.88
C GLU A 814 -12.47 -13.28 0.90
N ALA A 815 -12.57 -11.95 0.81
CA ALA A 815 -11.44 -11.03 0.97
C ALA A 815 -10.86 -10.96 2.40
N LYS A 816 -11.50 -11.60 3.40
CA LYS A 816 -11.16 -11.55 4.83
C LYS A 816 -11.20 -10.14 5.44
N SER A 817 -12.03 -9.25 4.89
CA SER A 817 -12.26 -7.89 5.43
C SER A 817 -12.86 -7.93 6.84
N SER A 818 -12.68 -6.86 7.61
CA SER A 818 -13.40 -6.64 8.88
C SER A 818 -14.69 -5.83 8.62
N PHE A 819 -15.70 -5.98 9.48
CA PHE A 819 -16.95 -5.23 9.38
C PHE A 819 -17.24 -4.45 10.65
N ILE A 820 -17.94 -3.32 10.51
CA ILE A 820 -18.61 -2.62 11.59
C ILE A 820 -20.08 -2.47 11.22
N VAL A 821 -20.96 -3.01 12.06
CA VAL A 821 -22.38 -3.18 11.75
C VAL A 821 -23.21 -2.47 12.81
N ALA A 822 -24.13 -1.63 12.38
CA ALA A 822 -25.08 -0.95 13.25
C ALA A 822 -25.92 -1.96 14.08
N ASN A 823 -26.53 -1.51 15.18
CA ASN A 823 -27.36 -2.34 16.05
C ASN A 823 -28.89 -2.15 15.90
N ALA A 824 -29.40 -1.62 14.77
CA ALA A 824 -30.84 -1.41 14.62
C ALA A 824 -31.58 -2.69 14.21
N GLN A 825 -32.87 -2.76 14.56
CA GLN A 825 -33.75 -3.83 14.10
C GLN A 825 -33.95 -3.75 12.58
N GLY A 826 -33.97 -4.90 11.89
CA GLY A 826 -34.10 -4.99 10.43
C GLY A 826 -32.81 -5.42 9.76
N SER A 827 -32.35 -4.69 8.74
CA SER A 827 -31.18 -5.05 7.94
C SER A 827 -29.95 -5.36 8.79
N ASP A 828 -29.62 -4.51 9.77
CA ASP A 828 -28.38 -4.67 10.54
C ASP A 828 -28.37 -5.97 11.35
N GLN A 829 -29.52 -6.37 11.93
CA GLN A 829 -29.65 -7.64 12.63
C GLN A 829 -29.46 -8.85 11.71
N LEU A 830 -29.96 -8.80 10.48
CA LEU A 830 -29.73 -9.86 9.48
C LEU A 830 -28.25 -9.98 9.12
N VAL A 831 -27.57 -8.84 8.94
CA VAL A 831 -26.11 -8.78 8.70
C VAL A 831 -25.33 -9.36 9.87
N GLN A 832 -25.65 -8.95 11.12
CA GLN A 832 -24.95 -9.46 12.30
C GLN A 832 -25.10 -10.97 12.45
N ASN A 833 -26.31 -11.51 12.25
CA ASN A 833 -26.55 -12.96 12.28
C ASN A 833 -25.74 -13.68 11.20
N TYR A 834 -25.76 -13.17 9.96
CA TYR A 834 -25.06 -13.78 8.83
C TYR A 834 -23.54 -13.82 9.01
N LEU A 835 -22.93 -12.75 9.55
CA LEU A 835 -21.50 -12.75 9.84
C LEU A 835 -21.13 -13.77 10.93
N GLN A 836 -21.98 -13.95 11.95
CA GLN A 836 -21.78 -14.99 12.98
C GLN A 836 -21.91 -16.40 12.41
N GLU A 837 -22.90 -16.66 11.56
CA GLU A 837 -23.04 -17.93 10.82
C GLU A 837 -21.83 -18.22 9.93
N LYS A 838 -21.17 -17.17 9.42
CA LYS A 838 -19.92 -17.25 8.63
C LYS A 838 -18.64 -17.28 9.47
N GLY A 839 -18.76 -17.45 10.79
CA GLY A 839 -17.63 -17.69 11.69
C GLY A 839 -16.84 -16.43 12.11
N TYR A 840 -17.36 -15.23 11.85
CA TYR A 840 -16.74 -14.00 12.34
C TYR A 840 -16.97 -13.80 13.83
N LYS A 841 -15.92 -13.39 14.56
CA LYS A 841 -16.02 -13.03 15.98
C LYS A 841 -16.64 -11.64 16.11
N VAL A 842 -17.63 -11.50 17.00
CA VAL A 842 -18.33 -10.25 17.27
C VAL A 842 -17.85 -9.58 18.56
N GLU A 843 -17.53 -8.29 18.46
CA GLU A 843 -17.19 -7.41 19.58
C GLU A 843 -18.21 -6.27 19.63
N GLN A 844 -19.03 -6.23 20.69
CA GLN A 844 -20.04 -5.18 20.86
C GLN A 844 -19.39 -3.91 21.43
N THR A 845 -19.61 -2.76 20.79
CA THR A 845 -19.05 -1.47 21.26
C THR A 845 -20.03 -0.72 22.16
N SER A 846 -19.48 0.08 23.08
CA SER A 846 -20.25 1.05 23.88
C SER A 846 -20.90 2.17 23.05
N GLN A 847 -20.57 2.27 21.76
CA GLN A 847 -21.05 3.30 20.82
C GLN A 847 -22.28 2.86 20.00
N GLY A 848 -22.85 1.66 20.25
CA GLY A 848 -24.10 1.22 19.60
C GLY A 848 -23.91 0.59 18.22
N TYR A 849 -22.75 0.01 17.96
CA TYR A 849 -22.48 -0.85 16.80
C TYR A 849 -21.57 -2.02 17.22
N ALA A 850 -21.47 -3.03 16.36
CA ALA A 850 -20.69 -4.24 16.60
C ALA A 850 -19.57 -4.36 15.56
N VAL A 851 -18.37 -4.74 16.00
CA VAL A 851 -17.21 -5.02 15.15
C VAL A 851 -17.15 -6.52 14.89
N PHE A 852 -16.86 -6.92 13.65
CA PHE A 852 -16.71 -8.31 13.24
C PHE A 852 -15.33 -8.53 12.62
N ASN A 853 -14.55 -9.43 13.21
CA ASN A 853 -13.19 -9.75 12.77
C ASN A 853 -13.06 -11.22 12.34
N SER A 854 -12.28 -11.45 11.27
CA SER A 854 -11.89 -12.80 10.84
C SER A 854 -10.99 -13.47 11.88
N VAL A 855 -11.10 -14.79 12.03
CA VAL A 855 -10.42 -15.60 13.07
C VAL A 855 -8.89 -15.56 12.94
N GLU A 856 -8.35 -15.25 11.75
CA GLU A 856 -6.91 -15.08 11.53
C GLU A 856 -6.38 -13.68 11.93
N ASN A 857 -7.25 -12.66 12.04
CA ASN A 857 -6.85 -11.26 12.25
C ASN A 857 -6.87 -10.80 13.73
N THR A 858 -7.15 -11.68 14.69
CA THR A 858 -7.37 -11.33 16.13
C THR A 858 -6.09 -10.91 16.90
N LYS A 859 -5.05 -10.39 16.23
CA LYS A 859 -3.80 -9.90 16.86
C LYS A 859 -3.44 -8.43 16.55
N ILE A 860 -4.31 -7.68 15.86
CA ILE A 860 -4.00 -6.30 15.43
C ILE A 860 -4.79 -5.24 16.23
N SER A 861 -5.99 -5.55 16.73
CA SER A 861 -6.94 -4.53 17.22
C SER A 861 -6.66 -3.89 18.58
N THR A 862 -5.74 -4.42 19.41
CA THR A 862 -5.50 -3.88 20.77
C THR A 862 -4.53 -2.68 20.85
N ASN A 863 -3.78 -2.38 19.79
CA ASN A 863 -2.75 -1.33 19.82
C ASN A 863 -3.23 0.08 19.41
N THR A 864 -4.43 0.22 18.83
CA THR A 864 -4.87 1.48 18.20
C THR A 864 -5.46 2.51 19.19
N ILE A 865 -5.69 2.14 20.47
CA ILE A 865 -6.33 3.01 21.47
C ILE A 865 -5.35 3.54 22.54
N SER A 866 -4.17 2.93 22.72
CA SER A 866 -3.26 3.26 23.83
C SER A 866 -1.80 3.49 23.41
N SER A 867 -1.52 4.62 22.75
CA SER A 867 -0.13 5.11 22.58
C SER A 867 0.00 6.64 22.50
N ASN A 868 -0.20 7.31 23.65
CA ASN A 868 0.35 8.65 23.85
C ASN A 868 0.70 8.91 25.33
N THR A 869 1.91 8.50 25.73
CA THR A 869 2.83 9.17 26.68
C THR A 869 3.99 8.22 27.04
N GLN A 870 5.20 8.47 26.52
CA GLN A 870 6.44 7.93 27.08
C GLN A 870 7.20 9.04 27.81
N VAL A 871 7.75 8.73 28.99
CA VAL A 871 8.83 9.50 29.62
C VAL A 871 9.82 8.53 30.25
N LEU A 872 11.11 8.69 29.90
CA LEU A 872 12.23 7.83 30.30
C LEU A 872 12.59 7.98 31.79
N HIS A 873 13.18 6.93 32.39
CA HIS A 873 14.42 7.10 33.16
C HIS A 873 15.27 5.81 33.27
N ASN A 874 16.47 5.93 33.85
CA ASN A 874 17.65 5.15 33.48
C ASN A 874 18.33 4.42 34.68
N SER A 875 18.88 3.22 34.41
CA SER A 875 20.10 2.63 35.02
C SER A 875 20.12 1.95 36.41
N PHE A 876 21.02 0.94 36.50
CA PHE A 876 21.79 0.39 37.65
C PHE A 876 21.45 -0.96 38.35
N ILE A 877 22.12 -2.03 37.85
CA ILE A 877 23.11 -2.93 38.53
C ILE A 877 22.75 -3.77 39.81
N ALA A 878 22.93 -5.09 39.65
CA ALA A 878 23.49 -6.13 40.56
C ALA A 878 22.66 -6.95 41.59
N LYS A 879 22.85 -8.29 41.51
CA LYS A 879 23.09 -9.31 42.57
C LYS A 879 22.01 -9.52 43.66
N ASP A 880 21.79 -10.72 44.25
CA ASP A 880 22.40 -12.06 44.12
C ASP A 880 21.36 -13.15 44.57
N LYS A 881 21.65 -14.45 44.28
CA LYS A 881 21.38 -15.70 45.06
C LYS A 881 20.23 -15.77 46.11
N SER A 882 19.52 -16.88 46.33
CA SER A 882 19.74 -18.35 46.13
C SER A 882 18.36 -19.09 46.35
N ILE A 883 18.13 -20.42 46.28
CA ILE A 883 18.87 -21.61 46.74
C ILE A 883 18.56 -22.87 45.87
N PHE A 884 19.62 -23.38 45.25
CA PHE A 884 20.14 -24.77 45.05
C PHE A 884 19.33 -26.07 45.41
N PRO A 885 19.71 -27.26 44.84
CA PRO A 885 18.84 -28.33 44.34
C PRO A 885 19.11 -29.70 45.05
N PRO A 886 19.28 -30.92 44.43
CA PRO A 886 20.33 -31.24 43.43
C PRO A 886 20.10 -32.38 42.35
N GLN A 887 20.92 -32.35 41.27
CA GLN A 887 21.52 -33.50 40.52
C GLN A 887 20.63 -34.48 39.71
N GLN A 888 21.06 -35.16 38.62
CA GLN A 888 22.36 -35.46 37.94
C GLN A 888 22.11 -35.58 36.39
N SER A 889 22.76 -34.83 35.49
CA SER A 889 24.04 -35.07 34.77
C SER A 889 24.13 -36.23 33.75
N GLN A 890 24.30 -35.91 32.45
CA GLN A 890 25.38 -36.43 31.57
C GLN A 890 25.46 -35.65 30.22
N GLN A 891 26.64 -35.63 29.61
CA GLN A 891 26.97 -34.91 28.35
C GLN A 891 27.21 -35.92 27.19
N PRO A 892 27.27 -35.49 25.91
CA PRO A 892 27.18 -36.39 24.76
C PRO A 892 28.47 -37.16 24.47
N ASN A 893 28.35 -38.33 23.83
CA ASN A 893 29.47 -39.16 23.38
C ASN A 893 29.54 -39.25 21.84
N ILE A 894 30.75 -39.37 21.30
CA ILE A 894 31.10 -39.16 19.88
C ILE A 894 31.36 -40.49 19.12
N ASP A 895 31.47 -41.61 19.83
CA ASP A 895 31.93 -42.91 19.27
C ASP A 895 30.81 -43.83 18.70
N GLN A 896 29.86 -43.28 17.93
CA GLN A 896 28.96 -44.11 17.09
C GLN A 896 29.01 -43.77 15.58
N ALA A 897 29.98 -42.97 15.17
CA ALA A 897 30.40 -42.91 13.78
C ALA A 897 31.34 -44.09 13.45
N LEU A 898 30.77 -45.26 13.08
CA LEU A 898 31.31 -46.28 12.15
C LEU A 898 30.62 -47.66 12.31
N ALA A 899 29.37 -47.78 11.85
CA ALA A 899 28.76 -49.07 11.54
C ALA A 899 27.73 -48.93 10.40
N SER A 900 28.14 -49.28 9.18
CA SER A 900 27.23 -49.60 8.05
C SER A 900 26.94 -51.12 8.10
N PRO A 901 25.77 -51.64 7.65
CA PRO A 901 25.29 -51.43 6.28
C PRO A 901 23.76 -51.41 6.03
N SER A 902 23.42 -51.24 4.74
CA SER A 902 22.17 -51.65 4.07
C SER A 902 21.00 -50.66 4.07
N GLN A 903 20.63 -50.18 2.87
CA GLN A 903 19.24 -49.78 2.56
C GLN A 903 18.35 -51.05 2.54
N PRO A 904 17.06 -50.92 2.89
CA PRO A 904 16.08 -50.70 1.82
C PRO A 904 14.96 -49.69 2.15
N ARG A 905 14.33 -49.18 1.07
CA ARG A 905 13.06 -48.41 0.95
C ARG A 905 12.28 -48.09 2.23
N MET A 906 12.00 -46.80 2.45
CA MET A 906 10.80 -46.34 3.17
C MET A 906 10.00 -45.33 2.33
N GLN A 907 8.68 -45.36 2.55
CA GLN A 907 7.66 -44.57 1.84
C GLN A 907 7.63 -43.13 2.35
N GLN A 908 7.21 -42.17 1.51
CA GLN A 908 6.87 -40.82 1.95
C GLN A 908 5.38 -40.72 2.31
N VAL A 909 5.11 -40.52 3.60
CA VAL A 909 3.88 -39.90 4.12
C VAL A 909 4.37 -38.80 5.05
N GLY A 910 3.91 -37.54 4.89
CA GLY A 910 4.52 -36.44 5.65
C GLY A 910 3.98 -35.01 5.48
N ALA A 911 2.86 -34.79 4.78
CA ALA A 911 2.27 -33.45 4.65
C ALA A 911 1.09 -33.23 5.62
N MET A 912 0.09 -34.13 5.62
CA MET A 912 -1.12 -34.02 6.46
C MET A 912 -0.81 -34.08 7.96
N ASP A 913 0.06 -34.99 8.40
CA ASP A 913 0.44 -35.09 9.82
C ASP A 913 1.08 -33.79 10.33
N SER A 914 1.88 -33.11 9.51
CA SER A 914 2.51 -31.83 9.88
C SER A 914 1.50 -30.69 10.12
N ILE A 915 0.33 -30.77 9.46
CA ILE A 915 -0.76 -29.80 9.58
C ILE A 915 -1.59 -30.10 10.83
N ILE A 916 -1.89 -31.37 11.09
CA ILE A 916 -2.62 -31.82 12.29
C ILE A 916 -1.80 -31.53 13.56
N GLU A 917 -0.50 -31.85 13.56
CA GLU A 917 0.38 -31.55 14.70
C GLU A 917 0.56 -30.03 14.92
N ARG A 918 0.58 -29.22 13.86
CA ARG A 918 0.58 -27.75 14.00
C ARG A 918 -0.74 -27.22 14.59
N MET A 919 -1.88 -27.80 14.23
CA MET A 919 -3.17 -27.41 14.84
C MET A 919 -3.24 -27.80 16.32
N LYS A 920 -2.80 -29.01 16.70
CA LYS A 920 -2.70 -29.41 18.12
C LYS A 920 -1.79 -28.49 18.92
N ALA A 921 -0.61 -28.15 18.37
CA ALA A 921 0.34 -27.24 19.03
C ALA A 921 -0.26 -25.85 19.29
N ASN A 922 -0.99 -25.29 18.31
CA ASN A 922 -1.68 -24.00 18.48
C ASN A 922 -2.76 -24.06 19.57
N THR A 923 -3.56 -25.14 19.61
CA THR A 923 -4.61 -25.32 20.63
C THR A 923 -4.02 -25.48 22.02
N MET A 924 -2.92 -26.24 22.15
CA MET A 924 -2.18 -26.41 23.40
C MET A 924 -1.63 -25.07 23.92
N GLN A 925 -1.13 -24.20 23.02
CA GLN A 925 -0.70 -22.85 23.41
C GLN A 925 -1.85 -22.00 23.95
N ASN A 926 -3.03 -22.01 23.30
CA ASN A 926 -4.19 -21.26 23.78
C ASN A 926 -4.64 -21.69 25.19
N LEU A 927 -4.61 -22.99 25.49
CA LEU A 927 -4.93 -23.51 26.83
C LEU A 927 -3.87 -23.12 27.88
N GLN A 928 -2.60 -23.08 27.49
CA GLN A 928 -1.52 -22.59 28.35
C GLN A 928 -1.64 -21.08 28.63
N ASP A 929 -2.03 -20.29 27.63
CA ASP A 929 -2.28 -18.86 27.78
C ASP A 929 -3.50 -18.59 28.69
N TRP A 930 -4.55 -19.42 28.59
CA TRP A 930 -5.69 -19.40 29.51
C TRP A 930 -5.28 -19.66 30.96
N TYR A 931 -4.47 -20.70 31.22
CA TYR A 931 -3.98 -21.01 32.56
C TYR A 931 -3.25 -19.80 33.18
N VAL A 932 -2.37 -19.16 32.41
CA VAL A 932 -1.62 -17.97 32.85
C VAL A 932 -2.54 -16.77 33.09
N ALA A 933 -3.60 -16.60 32.29
CA ALA A 933 -4.60 -15.56 32.52
C ALA A 933 -5.38 -15.80 33.83
N ALA A 934 -5.88 -17.02 34.02
CA ALA A 934 -6.60 -17.44 35.22
C ALA A 934 -5.73 -17.32 36.50
N GLU A 935 -4.43 -17.62 36.41
CA GLU A 935 -3.49 -17.47 37.53
C GLU A 935 -3.31 -16.00 37.94
N LYS A 936 -3.20 -15.08 36.96
CA LYS A 936 -3.10 -13.62 37.20
C LYS A 936 -4.39 -13.03 37.75
N LEU A 937 -5.54 -13.60 37.40
CA LEU A 937 -6.83 -13.27 37.99
C LEU A 937 -7.02 -13.80 39.43
N GLY A 938 -6.09 -14.61 39.95
CA GLY A 938 -6.22 -15.19 41.28
C GLY A 938 -7.35 -16.23 41.38
N LYS A 939 -7.72 -16.88 40.26
CA LYS A 939 -8.70 -17.97 40.27
C LYS A 939 -8.20 -19.11 41.16
N SER A 940 -9.13 -19.87 41.76
CA SER A 940 -8.77 -20.91 42.73
C SER A 940 -7.90 -22.01 42.12
N GLU A 941 -7.07 -22.64 42.93
CA GLU A 941 -6.25 -23.79 42.53
C GLU A 941 -7.10 -24.91 41.90
N THR A 942 -8.32 -25.12 42.40
CA THR A 942 -9.30 -26.04 41.78
C THR A 942 -9.72 -25.62 40.37
N TYR A 943 -9.80 -24.33 40.07
CA TYR A 943 -10.10 -23.84 38.72
C TYR A 943 -8.89 -24.00 37.78
N LEU A 944 -7.70 -23.66 38.25
CA LEU A 944 -6.44 -23.87 37.52
C LEU A 944 -6.21 -25.36 37.20
N ASN A 945 -6.47 -26.24 38.16
CA ASN A 945 -6.39 -27.69 37.96
C ASN A 945 -7.41 -28.20 36.94
N ARG A 946 -8.60 -27.60 36.85
CA ARG A 946 -9.59 -27.95 35.80
C ARG A 946 -9.17 -27.49 34.41
N ILE A 947 -8.46 -26.36 34.29
CA ILE A 947 -7.81 -25.96 33.03
C ILE A 947 -6.76 -27.00 32.62
N GLN A 948 -5.94 -27.46 33.59
CA GLN A 948 -4.95 -28.50 33.34
C GLN A 948 -5.59 -29.85 32.97
N GLU A 949 -6.64 -30.29 33.67
CA GLU A 949 -7.40 -31.51 33.34
C GLU A 949 -7.99 -31.47 31.92
N VAL A 950 -8.57 -30.34 31.52
CA VAL A 950 -9.07 -30.13 30.15
C VAL A 950 -7.93 -30.17 29.12
N THR A 951 -6.77 -29.61 29.46
CA THR A 951 -5.56 -29.64 28.60
C THR A 951 -5.04 -31.07 28.43
N ASP A 952 -4.95 -31.82 29.53
CA ASP A 952 -4.51 -33.22 29.54
C ASP A 952 -5.49 -34.14 28.77
N LEU A 953 -6.80 -33.91 28.90
CA LEU A 953 -7.82 -34.63 28.14
C LEU A 953 -7.78 -34.28 26.65
N TYR A 954 -7.54 -33.02 26.29
CA TYR A 954 -7.33 -32.64 24.89
C TYR A 954 -6.11 -33.33 24.27
N ILE A 955 -4.99 -33.38 25.01
CA ILE A 955 -3.76 -34.07 24.57
C ILE A 955 -3.98 -35.58 24.37
N LYS A 956 -4.77 -36.23 25.24
CA LYS A 956 -4.98 -37.69 25.20
C LYS A 956 -6.09 -38.14 24.26
N GLU A 957 -7.21 -37.42 24.21
CA GLU A 957 -8.47 -37.87 23.60
C GLU A 957 -9.00 -36.90 22.52
N ASN A 958 -8.34 -35.76 22.29
CA ASN A 958 -8.72 -34.75 21.29
C ASN A 958 -10.18 -34.27 21.44
N ILE A 959 -10.61 -34.07 22.70
CA ILE A 959 -11.97 -33.66 23.06
C ILE A 959 -12.37 -32.26 22.54
N SER A 960 -13.68 -32.00 22.47
CA SER A 960 -14.20 -30.67 22.14
C SER A 960 -13.92 -29.66 23.27
N LEU A 961 -13.44 -28.47 22.88
CA LEU A 961 -13.04 -27.39 23.78
C LEU A 961 -14.03 -26.21 23.83
N GLU A 962 -15.25 -26.36 23.31
CA GLU A 962 -16.20 -25.23 23.18
C GLU A 962 -16.47 -24.49 24.51
N ASN A 963 -16.69 -25.23 25.60
CA ASN A 963 -16.91 -24.65 26.92
C ASN A 963 -15.62 -24.10 27.55
N ALA A 964 -14.47 -24.70 27.23
CA ALA A 964 -13.16 -24.24 27.67
C ALA A 964 -12.81 -22.89 27.03
N PHE A 965 -13.06 -22.73 25.72
CA PHE A 965 -12.84 -21.47 25.02
C PHE A 965 -13.79 -20.35 25.47
N LYS A 966 -15.04 -20.66 25.85
CA LYS A 966 -15.96 -19.66 26.44
C LYS A 966 -15.45 -19.14 27.79
N ALA A 967 -14.97 -20.04 28.66
CA ALA A 967 -14.39 -19.66 29.95
C ALA A 967 -13.05 -18.91 29.78
N MET A 968 -12.21 -19.33 28.84
CA MET A 968 -10.99 -18.64 28.43
C MET A 968 -11.26 -17.21 27.96
N GLU A 969 -12.24 -17.00 27.08
CA GLU A 969 -12.58 -15.67 26.57
C GLU A 969 -13.07 -14.74 27.69
N GLN A 970 -13.83 -15.27 28.65
CA GLN A 970 -14.27 -14.52 29.83
C GLN A 970 -13.08 -14.11 30.73
N ASP A 971 -12.17 -15.04 31.03
CA ASP A 971 -10.99 -14.74 31.84
C ASP A 971 -10.03 -13.75 31.14
N ILE A 972 -9.80 -13.90 29.83
CA ILE A 972 -8.95 -12.95 29.07
C ILE A 972 -9.54 -11.53 29.13
N LYS A 973 -10.85 -11.37 28.87
CA LYS A 973 -11.53 -10.07 28.93
C LYS A 973 -11.51 -9.45 30.34
N GLU A 974 -11.65 -10.26 31.39
CA GLU A 974 -11.54 -9.80 32.78
C GLU A 974 -10.11 -9.26 33.06
N LEU A 975 -9.08 -9.97 32.58
CA LEU A 975 -7.69 -9.58 32.79
C LEU A 975 -7.30 -8.32 31.99
N GLU A 976 -7.78 -8.18 30.75
CA GLU A 976 -7.60 -6.97 29.94
C GLU A 976 -8.16 -5.73 30.64
N LYS A 977 -9.40 -5.82 31.15
CA LYS A 977 -10.06 -4.75 31.91
C LYS A 977 -9.30 -4.36 33.18
N ILE A 978 -8.73 -5.32 33.89
CA ILE A 978 -7.88 -5.08 35.07
C ILE A 978 -6.57 -4.40 34.69
N ASN A 979 -5.92 -4.82 33.59
CA ASN A 979 -4.68 -4.23 33.11
C ASN A 979 -4.88 -2.77 32.67
N GLU A 980 -5.97 -2.46 31.96
CA GLU A 980 -6.29 -1.09 31.56
C GLU A 980 -6.53 -0.20 32.78
N MET A 981 -7.40 -0.62 33.71
CA MET A 981 -7.67 0.09 34.96
C MET A 981 -6.38 0.34 35.76
N THR A 982 -5.50 -0.66 35.82
CA THR A 982 -4.20 -0.57 36.50
C THR A 982 -3.29 0.46 35.84
N SER A 983 -3.21 0.47 34.50
CA SER A 983 -2.41 1.44 33.73
C SER A 983 -2.92 2.87 33.91
N LEU A 984 -4.24 3.07 33.85
CA LEU A 984 -4.89 4.36 34.07
C LEU A 984 -4.68 4.86 35.50
N ALA A 985 -4.78 3.98 36.51
CA ALA A 985 -4.53 4.30 37.91
C ALA A 985 -3.07 4.70 38.17
N GLN A 986 -2.10 3.96 37.60
CA GLN A 986 -0.68 4.29 37.66
C GLN A 986 -0.37 5.66 37.05
N SER A 987 -0.97 5.97 35.89
CA SER A 987 -0.79 7.26 35.21
C SER A 987 -1.29 8.42 36.08
N LEU A 988 -2.48 8.32 36.66
CA LEU A 988 -3.02 9.32 37.60
C LEU A 988 -2.07 9.53 38.79
N VAL A 989 -1.70 8.44 39.46
CA VAL A 989 -0.84 8.47 40.65
C VAL A 989 0.57 8.99 40.35
N LYS A 990 1.12 8.72 39.15
CA LYS A 990 2.42 9.26 38.71
C LYS A 990 2.39 10.77 38.44
N ILE A 991 1.26 11.32 37.97
CA ILE A 991 1.17 12.73 37.57
C ILE A 991 0.71 13.64 38.71
N ILE A 992 -0.23 13.19 39.54
CA ILE A 992 -0.85 14.00 40.60
C ILE A 992 -0.82 13.36 42.00
N GLY A 993 -0.19 12.20 42.16
CA GLY A 993 -0.05 11.54 43.45
C GLY A 993 1.10 12.07 44.32
N GLN A 994 1.06 11.71 45.60
CA GLN A 994 2.09 12.01 46.60
C GLN A 994 2.73 10.71 47.08
N GLU A 995 4.05 10.72 47.25
CA GLU A 995 4.82 9.59 47.81
C GLU A 995 4.83 9.67 49.33
N ASP A 996 4.52 8.56 50.00
CA ASP A 996 4.69 8.43 51.45
C ASP A 996 6.11 8.00 51.85
N ILE A 997 6.38 7.96 53.15
CA ILE A 997 7.69 7.54 53.70
C ILE A 997 8.08 6.08 53.41
N ASN A 998 7.17 5.27 52.84
CA ASN A 998 7.35 3.86 52.51
C ASN A 998 7.45 3.60 51.00
N GLY A 999 7.47 4.66 50.18
CA GLY A 999 7.48 4.57 48.72
C GLY A 999 6.12 4.19 48.11
N ILE A 1000 5.02 4.40 48.84
CA ILE A 1000 3.66 4.23 48.31
C ILE A 1000 3.24 5.56 47.69
N MET A 1001 3.02 5.55 46.39
CA MET A 1001 2.44 6.68 45.67
C MET A 1001 0.92 6.61 45.80
N SER A 1002 0.27 7.68 46.26
CA SER A 1002 -1.19 7.72 46.44
C SER A 1002 -1.83 9.02 45.97
N VAL A 1003 -3.10 8.96 45.56
CA VAL A 1003 -3.92 10.14 45.27
C VAL A 1003 -5.35 9.96 45.75
N GLN A 1004 -5.90 11.02 46.34
CA GLN A 1004 -7.31 11.14 46.67
C GLN A 1004 -8.00 12.03 45.62
N THR A 1005 -9.12 11.56 45.10
CA THR A 1005 -10.03 12.32 44.22
C THR A 1005 -11.40 12.44 44.88
N GLU A 1006 -12.32 13.22 44.30
CA GLU A 1006 -13.70 13.34 44.80
C GLU A 1006 -14.48 12.00 44.81
N LYS A 1007 -14.10 11.06 43.93
CA LYS A 1007 -14.80 9.78 43.75
C LYS A 1007 -13.99 8.55 44.19
N TYR A 1008 -12.66 8.63 44.22
CA TYR A 1008 -11.77 7.47 44.36
C TYR A 1008 -10.54 7.74 45.22
N GLN A 1009 -10.09 6.71 45.91
CA GLN A 1009 -8.77 6.64 46.57
C GLN A 1009 -7.90 5.66 45.78
N ILE A 1010 -6.70 6.07 45.38
CA ILE A 1010 -5.79 5.23 44.59
C ILE A 1010 -4.44 5.17 45.29
N ALA A 1011 -3.90 3.98 45.50
CA ALA A 1011 -2.56 3.77 46.04
C ALA A 1011 -1.81 2.70 45.22
N THR A 1012 -0.54 2.96 44.92
CA THR A 1012 0.30 2.06 44.14
C THR A 1012 1.71 1.98 44.73
N LYS A 1013 2.29 0.78 44.67
CA LYS A 1013 3.72 0.55 44.93
C LYS A 1013 4.26 -0.30 43.80
N ALA A 1014 4.75 0.36 42.76
CA ALA A 1014 5.02 -0.25 41.46
C ALA A 1014 6.11 -1.34 41.52
N GLN A 1015 7.12 -1.15 42.37
CA GLN A 1015 8.21 -2.11 42.59
C GLN A 1015 7.70 -3.46 43.14
N ASP A 1016 6.69 -3.40 44.02
CA ASP A 1016 6.11 -4.58 44.68
C ASP A 1016 4.89 -5.14 43.91
N LYS A 1017 4.53 -4.51 42.77
CA LYS A 1017 3.32 -4.80 41.97
C LYS A 1017 2.03 -4.77 42.81
N ILE A 1018 1.94 -3.80 43.72
CA ILE A 1018 0.75 -3.57 44.55
C ILE A 1018 -0.04 -2.39 44.01
N TYR A 1019 -1.34 -2.61 43.79
CA TYR A 1019 -2.28 -1.59 43.29
C TYR A 1019 -3.59 -1.71 44.06
N LEU A 1020 -4.07 -0.60 44.60
CA LEU A 1020 -5.33 -0.50 45.34
C LEU A 1020 -6.14 0.68 44.81
N VAL A 1021 -7.40 0.42 44.44
CA VAL A 1021 -8.40 1.42 44.08
C VAL A 1021 -9.61 1.21 44.98
N LYS A 1022 -10.04 2.27 45.64
CA LYS A 1022 -11.29 2.32 46.40
C LYS A 1022 -12.22 3.41 45.85
N ASP A 1023 -13.52 3.26 46.05
CA ASP A 1023 -14.49 4.34 45.87
C ASP A 1023 -14.49 5.31 47.07
N LYS A 1024 -15.29 6.38 46.96
CA LYS A 1024 -15.54 7.37 48.00
C LYS A 1024 -16.18 6.81 49.29
N ASN A 1025 -16.72 5.59 49.24
CA ASN A 1025 -17.34 4.89 50.38
C ASN A 1025 -16.39 3.87 51.02
N ASP A 1026 -15.10 3.86 50.60
CA ASP A 1026 -14.06 2.90 51.00
C ASP A 1026 -14.25 1.46 50.46
N ASN A 1027 -15.17 1.24 49.51
CA ASN A 1027 -15.32 -0.05 48.84
C ASN A 1027 -14.13 -0.33 47.92
N ILE A 1028 -13.53 -1.51 48.01
CA ILE A 1028 -12.42 -1.93 47.14
C ILE A 1028 -12.95 -2.27 45.74
N LEU A 1029 -12.57 -1.46 44.76
CA LEU A 1029 -12.91 -1.63 43.34
C LEU A 1029 -11.87 -2.49 42.62
N LEU A 1030 -10.60 -2.33 42.97
CA LEU A 1030 -9.50 -3.16 42.47
C LEU A 1030 -8.46 -3.31 43.58
N TYR A 1031 -8.03 -4.54 43.83
CA TYR A 1031 -6.84 -4.81 44.63
C TYR A 1031 -6.00 -5.88 43.94
N VAL A 1032 -4.76 -5.53 43.62
CA VAL A 1032 -3.73 -6.40 43.04
C VAL A 1032 -2.56 -6.43 44.01
N LYS A 1033 -2.07 -7.64 44.32
CA LYS A 1033 -0.92 -7.86 45.20
C LYS A 1033 0.06 -8.80 44.50
N GLU A 1034 1.34 -8.46 44.49
CA GLU A 1034 2.40 -9.27 43.86
C GLU A 1034 2.13 -9.58 42.36
N GLY A 1035 1.31 -8.77 41.70
CA GLY A 1035 0.87 -8.97 40.31
C GLY A 1035 -0.27 -9.97 40.12
N LYS A 1036 -0.93 -10.44 41.19
CA LYS A 1036 -2.16 -11.25 41.14
C LYS A 1036 -3.36 -10.46 41.66
N THR A 1037 -4.47 -10.54 40.96
CA THR A 1037 -5.75 -9.93 41.36
C THR A 1037 -6.26 -10.59 42.64
N GLN A 1038 -6.65 -9.78 43.61
CA GLN A 1038 -7.23 -10.19 44.89
C GLN A 1038 -8.72 -9.80 44.98
N VAL A 1039 -9.06 -8.64 44.41
CA VAL A 1039 -10.43 -8.12 44.30
C VAL A 1039 -10.56 -7.40 42.96
N SER A 1040 -11.62 -7.67 42.19
CA SER A 1040 -11.98 -6.94 40.97
C SER A 1040 -13.49 -6.71 40.94
N ASN A 1041 -13.91 -5.49 41.23
CA ASN A 1041 -15.29 -4.99 41.18
C ASN A 1041 -15.39 -3.81 40.20
N ILE A 1042 -14.63 -3.84 39.10
CA ILE A 1042 -14.54 -2.75 38.14
C ILE A 1042 -15.82 -2.72 37.29
N SER A 1043 -16.68 -1.72 37.48
CA SER A 1043 -17.78 -1.43 36.54
C SER A 1043 -17.26 -0.73 35.28
N ASP A 1044 -17.98 -0.80 34.17
CA ASP A 1044 -17.59 -0.09 32.93
C ASP A 1044 -17.63 1.43 33.13
N GLU A 1045 -18.57 1.92 33.95
CA GLU A 1045 -18.64 3.31 34.41
C GLU A 1045 -17.37 3.72 35.17
N THR A 1046 -16.86 2.86 36.07
CA THR A 1046 -15.62 3.12 36.82
C THR A 1046 -14.41 3.23 35.88
N LEU A 1047 -14.32 2.36 34.88
CA LEU A 1047 -13.23 2.40 33.89
C LEU A 1047 -13.29 3.66 33.03
N GLN A 1048 -14.50 4.05 32.58
CA GLN A 1048 -14.72 5.27 31.80
C GLN A 1048 -14.37 6.53 32.59
N ASP A 1049 -14.71 6.59 33.89
CA ASP A 1049 -14.29 7.69 34.76
C ASP A 1049 -12.75 7.80 34.82
N PHE A 1050 -12.02 6.68 34.90
CA PHE A 1050 -10.56 6.66 34.89
C PHE A 1050 -9.93 7.08 33.55
N GLN A 1051 -10.54 6.68 32.43
CA GLN A 1051 -10.16 7.14 31.08
C GLN A 1051 -10.36 8.67 30.96
N LEU A 1052 -11.51 9.19 31.42
CA LEU A 1052 -11.84 10.61 31.36
C LEU A 1052 -10.91 11.46 32.25
N MET A 1053 -10.58 10.99 33.46
CA MET A 1053 -9.62 11.68 34.33
C MET A 1053 -8.23 11.78 33.68
N ASN A 1054 -7.73 10.69 33.08
CA ASN A 1054 -6.44 10.71 32.36
C ASN A 1054 -6.45 11.67 31.16
N SER A 1055 -7.52 11.67 30.36
CA SER A 1055 -7.68 12.58 29.21
C SER A 1055 -7.63 14.05 29.63
N ARG A 1056 -8.34 14.42 30.70
CA ARG A 1056 -8.34 15.80 31.24
C ARG A 1056 -6.94 16.24 31.72
N ILE A 1057 -6.23 15.36 32.42
CA ILE A 1057 -4.86 15.64 32.91
C ILE A 1057 -3.87 15.81 31.75
N ASN A 1058 -3.93 14.96 30.73
CA ASN A 1058 -3.05 15.06 29.56
C ASN A 1058 -3.28 16.36 28.77
N ASN A 1059 -4.53 16.82 28.66
CA ASN A 1059 -4.84 18.11 28.04
C ASN A 1059 -4.31 19.29 28.88
N ALA A 1060 -4.53 19.30 30.20
CA ALA A 1060 -3.98 20.34 31.08
C ALA A 1060 -2.44 20.40 31.04
N LEU A 1061 -1.75 19.26 30.98
CA LEU A 1061 -0.30 19.20 30.80
C LEU A 1061 0.17 19.76 29.43
N LYS A 1062 -0.65 19.65 28.39
CA LYS A 1062 -0.36 20.21 27.06
C LYS A 1062 -0.44 21.73 27.08
N ASP A 1063 -1.45 22.29 27.74
CA ASP A 1063 -1.62 23.73 27.89
C ASP A 1063 -0.52 24.34 28.77
N VAL A 1064 -0.17 23.70 29.90
CA VAL A 1064 0.96 24.13 30.75
C VAL A 1064 2.31 24.07 30.00
N LYS A 1065 2.52 23.07 29.13
CA LYS A 1065 3.72 23.02 28.27
C LYS A 1065 3.74 24.14 27.23
N LYS A 1066 2.58 24.58 26.73
CA LYS A 1066 2.47 25.72 25.81
C LYS A 1066 2.84 27.02 26.53
N ASP A 1067 2.24 27.28 27.70
CA ASP A 1067 2.54 28.44 28.54
C ASP A 1067 4.02 28.50 29.00
N LEU A 1068 4.70 27.36 29.14
CA LEU A 1068 6.12 27.26 29.47
C LEU A 1068 7.07 27.43 28.26
N VAL A 1069 6.54 27.45 27.04
CA VAL A 1069 7.29 27.71 25.79
C VAL A 1069 7.03 29.14 25.28
N GLU A 1070 5.90 29.74 25.67
CA GLU A 1070 5.54 31.15 25.38
C GLU A 1070 6.09 32.15 26.42
N ARG A 1071 6.83 31.68 27.44
CA ARG A 1071 7.53 32.50 28.46
C ARG A 1071 9.04 32.31 28.39
#